data_AF-A0A6I5NPH4-F1
#
_entry.id   AF-A0A6I5NPH4-F1
#
_cell.length_a   1.000
_cell.length_b   1.000
_cell.length_c   1.000
_cell.angle_alpha   90.00
_cell.angle_beta   90.00
_cell.angle_gamma   90.00
#
_symmetry.space_group_name_H-M   'P 1'
#
loop_
_entity.id
_entity.type
_entity.pdbx_description
1 polymer ?
#
loop_
_entity_poly.entity_id
_entity_poly.type
_entity_poly.pdbx_seq_one_letter_code
_entity_poly.pdbx_strand_id
1 'polypeptide(L)'
;MTSSLNPNAPLRSVHTQSFHAVLSQLGLSLVVSTYQAGKLILMRADGNAVNTHFRVFDQPMGVAADREKIAVGTSYAIQELRNVPAVAEKIPPTGRHDGCYLPRRQTVTGDIDIHEMAWVDQDLWFINTRFSCLCTLDPSYSFVPRWRPPFITGYDLTDRCHLNGLGIRDDRPHYVTALGETDRPNGWRANKASGGILMDITTNNFIVRGLSMPHSPRWYRDRLWVLESGRGTLAQVDLATGTLTTVAALPGFTRGIDFWGDLAFIGLSQIRETAVFSGIPLTQTLSERICGVWVVNIISGEIVAFLKFEDAVQEIFAVSVLPGLRFPELIEHDDDLLSSSYVLPDAAMAEVVPLQSDQPSALSYFEQGCVHYQAGEREAAVTALQQCLVIQPDYLPARYNLGVVLGELERYDAAIAYLHQVIEADVGHAGAHKTLGHLYSQQNQVTPARLHYEQAVRINPQDAQAHYNLGMMCLALGDFETGWAECEWRWQTAEFTPFNCPQPRWQGQLLPDQTLLIHTEQGAGDAIQFVRYVSWAAARCQRVILVCPAALLPLFEKLPGVDQCQTPGQIALNAFDVYVPLMSLPYLAHTTVETIPASVPYLPADARRCPLPVRRHPHRVGIAWAGSPTHGNDRQRSTQLADWLPVLRVPEIEFVSLQKGQPVQALNDLPPDVSVQDLDPVLQDYADTASVVAQLDLVISVDTSVTHLAGALGRPCWTLLCYSPDWRWLTPRLDSTWYPTMRLFWQTQPGDWAGVLGEVAAALGHAF
;
A
#
# COMPACT_ATOMS: atom_id res chain seq x y z
N MET A 1 -23.06 4.53 18.87
CA MET A 1 -21.68 4.99 18.62
C MET A 1 -20.92 3.83 18.02
N THR A 2 -21.11 3.62 16.72
CA THR A 2 -20.42 2.61 15.93
C THR A 2 -19.07 3.19 15.53
N SER A 3 -17.99 2.64 16.09
CA SER A 3 -16.64 2.90 15.63
C SER A 3 -16.55 2.51 14.16
N SER A 4 -16.43 3.50 13.27
CA SER A 4 -16.16 3.33 11.85
C SER A 4 -14.72 2.81 11.66
N LEU A 5 -14.51 1.53 11.95
CA LEU A 5 -13.28 0.86 11.55
C LEU A 5 -13.33 0.71 10.03
N ASN A 6 -12.30 1.22 9.35
CA ASN A 6 -12.13 1.01 7.92
C ASN A 6 -12.02 -0.51 7.67
N PRO A 7 -12.95 -1.14 6.93
CA PRO A 7 -12.92 -2.59 6.67
C PRO A 7 -11.63 -3.02 5.95
N ASN A 8 -11.00 -2.10 5.21
CA ASN A 8 -9.75 -2.30 4.48
C ASN A 8 -8.50 -1.93 5.28
N ALA A 9 -8.62 -1.62 6.59
CA ALA A 9 -7.43 -1.41 7.41
C ALA A 9 -6.55 -2.68 7.45
N PRO A 10 -5.23 -2.56 7.25
CA PRO A 10 -4.33 -3.71 7.27
C PRO A 10 -4.38 -4.38 8.65
N LEU A 11 -4.56 -5.71 8.66
CA LEU A 11 -4.46 -6.49 9.90
C LEU A 11 -2.99 -6.53 10.33
N ARG A 12 -2.69 -5.90 11.48
CA ARG A 12 -1.38 -6.00 12.12
C ARG A 12 -1.45 -6.94 13.32
N SER A 13 -0.55 -7.90 13.35
CA SER A 13 -0.42 -8.85 14.44
C SER A 13 1.03 -9.15 14.74
N VAL A 14 1.33 -9.37 16.02
CA VAL A 14 2.61 -9.88 16.51
C VAL A 14 2.41 -11.28 17.06
N HIS A 15 3.36 -12.17 16.85
CA HIS A 15 3.27 -13.55 17.33
C HIS A 15 4.60 -14.02 17.92
N THR A 16 4.55 -15.03 18.78
CA THR A 16 5.76 -15.72 19.21
C THR A 16 6.39 -16.47 18.04
N GLN A 17 7.71 -16.68 18.09
CA GLN A 17 8.37 -17.56 17.12
C GLN A 17 7.79 -18.97 17.16
N SER A 18 7.36 -19.47 18.33
CA SER A 18 6.74 -20.78 18.47
C SER A 18 5.38 -20.91 17.76
N PHE A 19 4.65 -19.81 17.51
CA PHE A 19 3.29 -19.90 16.96
C PHE A 19 3.28 -20.46 15.52
N HIS A 20 4.08 -19.91 14.60
CA HIS A 20 4.17 -20.44 13.24
C HIS A 20 4.71 -21.88 13.22
N ALA A 21 5.66 -22.20 14.12
CA ALA A 21 6.23 -23.54 14.24
C ALA A 21 5.17 -24.57 14.67
N VAL A 22 4.30 -24.21 15.63
CA VAL A 22 3.17 -25.05 16.05
C VAL A 22 2.26 -25.35 14.86
N LEU A 23 1.84 -24.33 14.09
CA LEU A 23 0.97 -24.54 12.92
C LEU A 23 1.65 -25.42 11.85
N SER A 24 2.90 -25.12 11.51
CA SER A 24 3.65 -25.80 10.45
C SER A 24 3.97 -27.26 10.79
N GLN A 25 4.45 -27.53 12.00
CA GLN A 25 4.83 -28.89 12.44
C GLN A 25 3.61 -29.79 12.58
N LEU A 26 2.48 -29.25 13.05
CA LEU A 26 1.24 -30.01 13.20
C LEU A 26 0.44 -30.09 11.89
N GLY A 27 0.83 -29.34 10.86
CA GLY A 27 0.17 -29.32 9.56
C GLY A 27 -1.27 -28.79 9.65
N LEU A 28 -1.48 -27.73 10.43
CA LEU A 28 -2.80 -27.15 10.68
C LEU A 28 -2.83 -25.64 10.42
N SER A 29 -4.03 -25.13 10.19
CA SER A 29 -4.36 -23.72 10.17
C SER A 29 -5.48 -23.45 11.17
N LEU A 30 -5.71 -22.19 11.52
CA LEU A 30 -6.84 -21.81 12.37
C LEU A 30 -7.81 -20.93 11.59
N VAL A 31 -9.10 -21.09 11.84
CA VAL A 31 -10.13 -20.15 11.43
C VAL A 31 -10.67 -19.43 12.65
N VAL A 32 -10.78 -18.11 12.54
CA VAL A 32 -11.14 -17.24 13.66
C VAL A 32 -12.13 -16.19 13.18
N SER A 33 -13.26 -16.05 13.89
CA SER A 33 -14.25 -15.01 13.60
C SER A 33 -14.08 -13.78 14.49
N THR A 34 -14.38 -12.61 13.91
CA THR A 34 -14.27 -11.32 14.58
C THR A 34 -15.56 -10.52 14.37
N TYR A 35 -16.41 -10.50 15.39
CA TYR A 35 -17.74 -9.92 15.31
C TYR A 35 -17.73 -8.44 14.88
N GLN A 36 -16.99 -7.60 15.60
CA GLN A 36 -17.00 -6.15 15.33
C GLN A 36 -16.11 -5.72 14.17
N ALA A 37 -15.05 -6.46 13.90
CA ALA A 37 -14.16 -6.16 12.78
C ALA A 37 -14.75 -6.66 11.45
N GLY A 38 -15.79 -7.51 11.48
CA GLY A 38 -16.46 -8.01 10.29
C GLY A 38 -15.58 -8.96 9.48
N LYS A 39 -14.69 -9.74 10.12
CA LYS A 39 -13.71 -10.58 9.43
C LYS A 39 -13.76 -12.03 9.89
N LEU A 40 -13.67 -12.95 8.93
CA LEU A 40 -13.28 -14.34 9.14
C LEU A 40 -11.81 -14.48 8.73
N ILE A 41 -10.96 -14.86 9.68
CA ILE A 41 -9.50 -14.84 9.54
C ILE A 41 -8.98 -16.27 9.51
N LEU A 42 -8.23 -16.63 8.47
CA LEU A 42 -7.35 -17.79 8.42
C LEU A 42 -5.96 -17.43 8.94
N MET A 43 -5.53 -18.09 9.99
CA MET A 43 -4.16 -18.01 10.49
C MET A 43 -3.39 -19.22 9.97
N ARG A 44 -2.45 -18.95 9.04
CA ARG A 44 -1.67 -19.97 8.32
C ARG A 44 -0.18 -19.69 8.43
N ALA A 45 0.64 -20.73 8.50
CA ALA A 45 2.10 -20.56 8.51
C ALA A 45 2.58 -20.20 7.10
N ASP A 46 3.45 -19.20 6.98
CA ASP A 46 4.03 -18.76 5.71
C ASP A 46 5.54 -18.56 5.87
N GLY A 47 6.31 -19.60 5.56
CA GLY A 47 7.73 -19.66 5.90
C GLY A 47 7.95 -19.51 7.41
N ASN A 48 8.68 -18.45 7.81
CA ASN A 48 8.98 -18.11 9.21
C ASN A 48 7.99 -17.11 9.83
N ALA A 49 6.92 -16.75 9.11
CA ALA A 49 5.90 -15.82 9.54
C ALA A 49 4.52 -16.49 9.67
N VAL A 50 3.57 -15.79 10.27
CA VAL A 50 2.15 -16.15 10.23
C VAL A 50 1.43 -15.22 9.27
N ASN A 51 0.75 -15.79 8.29
CA ASN A 51 -0.16 -15.05 7.42
C ASN A 51 -1.57 -15.07 8.03
N THR A 52 -2.15 -13.89 8.21
CA THR A 52 -3.51 -13.66 8.74
C THR A 52 -4.44 -13.25 7.60
N HIS A 53 -4.70 -14.20 6.70
CA HIS A 53 -5.60 -14.00 5.57
C HIS A 53 -7.03 -13.83 6.03
N PHE A 54 -7.84 -13.00 5.38
CA PHE A 54 -9.20 -12.77 5.84
C PHE A 54 -10.19 -12.48 4.71
N ARG A 55 -11.46 -12.70 5.03
CA ARG A 55 -12.62 -12.31 4.23
C ARG A 55 -13.59 -11.51 5.06
N VAL A 56 -14.30 -10.60 4.41
CA VAL A 56 -15.29 -9.75 5.07
C VAL A 56 -16.61 -10.52 5.19
N PHE A 57 -17.17 -10.53 6.38
CA PHE A 57 -18.49 -11.08 6.67
C PHE A 57 -19.27 -10.04 7.48
N ASP A 58 -20.59 -10.04 7.33
CA ASP A 58 -21.44 -9.19 8.18
C ASP A 58 -21.54 -9.79 9.59
N GLN A 59 -20.77 -9.25 10.52
CA GLN A 59 -20.73 -9.67 11.92
C GLN A 59 -20.55 -11.18 12.11
N PRO A 60 -19.42 -11.78 11.66
CA PRO A 60 -19.20 -13.21 11.83
C PRO A 60 -19.06 -13.55 13.32
N MET A 61 -19.88 -14.49 13.77
CA MET A 61 -20.02 -14.92 15.17
C MET A 61 -19.56 -16.38 15.32
N GLY A 62 -20.47 -17.31 15.63
CA GLY A 62 -20.16 -18.72 15.77
C GLY A 62 -19.56 -19.30 14.49
N VAL A 63 -18.60 -20.22 14.65
CA VAL A 63 -17.95 -20.97 13.56
C VAL A 63 -17.99 -22.45 13.89
N ALA A 64 -18.37 -23.29 12.93
CA ALA A 64 -18.19 -24.73 12.98
C ALA A 64 -17.36 -25.15 11.76
N ALA A 65 -16.17 -25.67 11.99
CA ALA A 65 -15.23 -25.94 10.92
C ALA A 65 -14.54 -27.29 11.09
N ASP A 66 -14.29 -27.94 9.95
CA ASP A 66 -13.43 -29.10 9.80
C ASP A 66 -12.66 -28.99 8.46
N ARG A 67 -11.96 -30.06 8.08
CA ARG A 67 -11.20 -30.09 6.82
C ARG A 67 -12.08 -29.96 5.58
N GLU A 68 -13.33 -30.43 5.63
CA GLU A 68 -14.23 -30.52 4.48
C GLU A 68 -15.12 -29.29 4.33
N LYS A 69 -15.48 -28.63 5.44
CA LYS A 69 -16.47 -27.55 5.43
C LYS A 69 -16.29 -26.56 6.58
N ILE A 70 -16.78 -25.35 6.35
CA ILE A 70 -16.84 -24.27 7.34
C ILE A 70 -18.26 -23.70 7.30
N ALA A 71 -18.93 -23.64 8.46
CA ALA A 71 -20.13 -22.84 8.65
C ALA A 71 -19.79 -21.60 9.47
N VAL A 72 -20.32 -20.44 9.05
CA VAL A 72 -20.16 -19.16 9.74
C VAL A 72 -21.54 -18.55 9.97
N GLY A 73 -21.87 -18.28 11.24
CA GLY A 73 -23.03 -17.49 11.60
C GLY A 73 -22.74 -16.01 11.43
N THR A 74 -23.58 -15.30 10.69
CA THR A 74 -23.51 -13.85 10.45
C THR A 74 -24.62 -13.13 11.22
N SER A 75 -24.74 -11.81 11.05
CA SER A 75 -25.81 -11.00 11.65
C SER A 75 -27.22 -11.54 11.37
N TYR A 76 -27.48 -12.15 10.21
CA TYR A 76 -28.83 -12.62 9.83
C TYR A 76 -28.87 -13.94 9.05
N ALA A 77 -27.74 -14.61 8.84
CA ALA A 77 -27.66 -15.84 8.06
C ALA A 77 -26.60 -16.82 8.60
N ILE A 78 -26.66 -18.05 8.14
CA ILE A 78 -25.57 -19.02 8.24
C ILE A 78 -25.06 -19.28 6.83
N GLN A 79 -23.77 -19.09 6.61
CA GLN A 79 -23.10 -19.39 5.35
C GLN A 79 -22.25 -20.65 5.50
N GLU A 80 -22.45 -21.62 4.62
CA GLU A 80 -21.70 -22.86 4.54
C GLU A 80 -20.76 -22.83 3.34
N LEU A 81 -19.47 -23.04 3.61
CA LEU A 81 -18.41 -23.19 2.65
C LEU A 81 -17.91 -24.63 2.63
N ARG A 82 -17.54 -25.13 1.46
CA ARG A 82 -17.00 -26.48 1.25
C ARG A 82 -15.59 -26.41 0.69
N ASN A 83 -14.68 -27.17 1.27
CA ASN A 83 -13.33 -27.35 0.75
C ASN A 83 -13.35 -28.15 -0.56
N VAL A 84 -12.76 -27.59 -1.60
CA VAL A 84 -12.62 -28.19 -2.93
C VAL A 84 -11.14 -28.08 -3.34
N PRO A 85 -10.29 -29.04 -2.94
CA PRO A 85 -8.84 -28.96 -3.19
C PRO A 85 -8.46 -28.79 -4.66
N ALA A 86 -9.23 -29.36 -5.60
CA ALA A 86 -9.00 -29.20 -7.03
C ALA A 86 -9.11 -27.74 -7.52
N VAL A 87 -9.80 -26.86 -6.78
CA VAL A 87 -9.84 -25.43 -7.08
C VAL A 87 -8.59 -24.72 -6.55
N ALA A 88 -7.99 -25.21 -5.46
CA ALA A 88 -6.75 -24.66 -4.92
C ALA A 88 -5.60 -24.69 -5.93
N GLU A 89 -5.56 -25.70 -6.80
CA GLU A 89 -4.57 -25.82 -7.88
C GLU A 89 -4.67 -24.70 -8.93
N LYS A 90 -5.86 -24.09 -9.07
CA LYS A 90 -6.12 -23.00 -10.01
C LYS A 90 -5.80 -21.62 -9.44
N ILE A 91 -5.47 -21.52 -8.15
CA ILE A 91 -5.22 -20.25 -7.48
C ILE A 91 -3.74 -19.89 -7.62
N PRO A 92 -3.38 -18.77 -8.26
CA PRO A 92 -1.99 -18.33 -8.34
C PRO A 92 -1.47 -17.87 -6.97
N PRO A 93 -0.19 -18.10 -6.64
CA PRO A 93 0.75 -18.90 -7.42
C PRO A 93 0.46 -20.41 -7.28
N THR A 94 0.48 -21.12 -8.41
CA THR A 94 0.18 -22.56 -8.48
C THR A 94 1.01 -23.37 -7.49
N GLY A 95 0.38 -24.29 -6.77
CA GLY A 95 1.04 -25.15 -5.78
C GLY A 95 1.22 -24.52 -4.39
N ARG A 96 0.77 -23.28 -4.17
CA ARG A 96 0.82 -22.65 -2.84
C ARG A 96 -0.31 -23.09 -1.92
N HIS A 97 -1.50 -23.29 -2.45
CA HIS A 97 -2.71 -23.58 -1.67
C HIS A 97 -2.99 -25.09 -1.63
N ASP A 98 -3.28 -25.62 -0.43
CA ASP A 98 -3.59 -27.05 -0.21
C ASP A 98 -5.07 -27.31 0.11
N GLY A 99 -5.89 -26.26 0.11
CA GLY A 99 -7.34 -26.31 0.24
C GLY A 99 -7.98 -25.00 -0.21
N CYS A 100 -9.24 -25.06 -0.62
CA CYS A 100 -9.99 -23.92 -1.10
C CYS A 100 -11.46 -24.06 -0.69
N TYR A 101 -11.92 -23.21 0.22
CA TYR A 101 -13.29 -23.22 0.70
C TYR A 101 -14.17 -22.31 -0.16
N LEU A 102 -15.14 -22.93 -0.85
CA LEU A 102 -16.11 -22.25 -1.70
C LEU A 102 -17.45 -22.09 -0.99
N PRO A 103 -18.12 -20.93 -1.07
CA PRO A 103 -19.50 -20.81 -0.61
C PRO A 103 -20.44 -21.73 -1.41
N ARG A 104 -21.27 -22.51 -0.71
CA ARG A 104 -22.22 -23.47 -1.35
C ARG A 104 -23.66 -23.30 -0.90
N ARG A 105 -23.88 -22.78 0.31
CA ARG A 105 -25.23 -22.57 0.85
C ARG A 105 -25.24 -21.38 1.78
N GLN A 106 -26.31 -20.60 1.70
CA GLN A 106 -26.63 -19.58 2.69
C GLN A 106 -28.07 -19.80 3.15
N THR A 107 -28.28 -19.87 4.46
CA THR A 107 -29.61 -19.98 5.06
C THR A 107 -29.89 -18.71 5.85
N VAL A 108 -30.98 -18.01 5.53
CA VAL A 108 -31.38 -16.77 6.22
C VAL A 108 -32.10 -17.13 7.53
N THR A 109 -31.47 -16.82 8.65
CA THR A 109 -31.97 -17.10 10.00
C THR A 109 -32.72 -15.93 10.62
N GLY A 110 -32.47 -14.71 10.13
CA GLY A 110 -32.77 -13.47 10.84
C GLY A 110 -31.76 -13.20 11.97
N ASP A 111 -31.92 -12.06 12.63
CA ASP A 111 -31.08 -11.61 13.73
C ASP A 111 -31.38 -12.42 15.00
N ILE A 112 -30.54 -13.44 15.25
CA ILE A 112 -30.70 -14.41 16.33
C ILE A 112 -29.45 -14.60 17.21
N ASP A 113 -28.40 -13.81 16.97
CA ASP A 113 -27.10 -13.87 17.66
C ASP A 113 -26.53 -15.30 17.75
N ILE A 114 -25.98 -15.81 16.65
CA ILE A 114 -25.50 -17.20 16.54
C ILE A 114 -24.17 -17.36 17.30
N HIS A 115 -24.21 -17.80 18.56
CA HIS A 115 -23.03 -17.71 19.45
C HIS A 115 -22.04 -18.87 19.33
N GLU A 116 -22.50 -20.09 19.08
CA GLU A 116 -21.64 -21.26 18.99
C GLU A 116 -22.32 -22.27 18.06
N MET A 117 -21.53 -23.01 17.30
CA MET A 117 -22.02 -23.99 16.34
C MET A 117 -21.14 -25.22 16.36
N ALA A 118 -21.72 -26.36 15.99
CA ALA A 118 -20.98 -27.60 15.78
C ALA A 118 -21.70 -28.50 14.77
N TRP A 119 -20.92 -29.26 14.01
CA TRP A 119 -21.44 -30.34 13.19
C TRP A 119 -21.68 -31.57 14.05
N VAL A 120 -22.82 -32.21 13.83
CA VAL A 120 -23.15 -33.54 14.36
C VAL A 120 -23.70 -34.33 13.18
N ASP A 121 -23.00 -35.40 12.79
CA ASP A 121 -23.19 -36.04 11.50
C ASP A 121 -23.20 -35.01 10.33
N GLN A 122 -24.35 -34.85 9.65
CA GLN A 122 -24.56 -33.89 8.57
C GLN A 122 -25.31 -32.63 9.01
N ASP A 123 -25.83 -32.61 10.24
CA ASP A 123 -26.66 -31.51 10.74
C ASP A 123 -25.78 -30.46 11.44
N LEU A 124 -26.03 -29.20 11.09
CA LEU A 124 -25.45 -28.08 11.81
C LEU A 124 -26.31 -27.74 13.03
N TRP A 125 -25.73 -27.91 14.21
CA TRP A 125 -26.33 -27.49 15.47
C TRP A 125 -25.74 -26.14 15.89
N PHE A 126 -26.60 -25.23 16.32
CA PHE A 126 -26.16 -23.88 16.71
C PHE A 126 -27.00 -23.25 17.81
N ILE A 127 -26.35 -22.39 18.58
CA ILE A 127 -26.97 -21.63 19.66
C ILE A 127 -27.63 -20.38 19.09
N ASN A 128 -28.94 -20.26 19.30
CA ASN A 128 -29.72 -19.06 19.09
C ASN A 128 -29.85 -18.35 20.44
N THR A 129 -29.03 -17.32 20.65
CA THR A 129 -28.93 -16.65 21.94
C THR A 129 -30.16 -15.80 22.22
N ARG A 130 -30.69 -15.09 21.21
CA ARG A 130 -31.87 -14.24 21.39
C ARG A 130 -33.10 -15.02 21.84
N PHE A 131 -33.31 -16.21 21.25
CA PHE A 131 -34.38 -17.14 21.62
C PHE A 131 -34.03 -18.11 22.75
N SER A 132 -32.79 -18.03 23.27
CA SER A 132 -32.32 -18.88 24.38
C SER A 132 -32.51 -20.37 24.11
N CYS A 133 -32.14 -20.83 22.91
CA CYS A 133 -32.36 -22.21 22.49
C CYS A 133 -31.25 -22.75 21.57
N LEU A 134 -31.16 -24.08 21.54
CA LEU A 134 -30.33 -24.84 20.61
C LEU A 134 -31.18 -25.21 19.39
N CYS A 135 -30.65 -24.99 18.19
CA CYS A 135 -31.37 -25.09 16.93
C CYS A 135 -30.63 -25.95 15.89
N THR A 136 -31.36 -26.37 14.86
CA THR A 136 -30.80 -26.89 13.60
C THR A 136 -31.36 -26.12 12.41
N LEU A 137 -30.71 -26.23 11.25
CA LEU A 137 -31.20 -25.67 9.99
C LEU A 137 -32.38 -26.48 9.43
N ASP A 138 -33.22 -25.83 8.63
CA ASP A 138 -34.31 -26.46 7.87
C ASP A 138 -34.55 -25.70 6.55
N PRO A 139 -34.95 -26.36 5.45
CA PRO A 139 -35.22 -25.66 4.18
C PRO A 139 -36.43 -24.72 4.19
N SER A 140 -37.41 -24.95 5.08
CA SER A 140 -38.69 -24.21 5.11
C SER A 140 -38.78 -23.17 6.22
N TYR A 141 -37.93 -23.27 7.24
CA TYR A 141 -37.93 -22.39 8.40
C TYR A 141 -36.58 -21.68 8.56
N SER A 142 -36.58 -20.49 9.15
CA SER A 142 -35.34 -19.76 9.45
C SER A 142 -34.40 -20.58 10.35
N PHE A 143 -34.97 -21.34 11.27
CA PHE A 143 -34.30 -22.32 12.14
C PHE A 143 -35.36 -23.21 12.80
N VAL A 144 -34.97 -24.37 13.33
CA VAL A 144 -35.85 -25.24 14.12
C VAL A 144 -35.28 -25.41 15.52
N PRO A 145 -35.95 -24.88 16.57
CA PRO A 145 -35.57 -25.13 17.95
C PRO A 145 -35.65 -26.62 18.28
N ARG A 146 -34.56 -27.17 18.82
CA ARG A 146 -34.46 -28.57 19.26
C ARG A 146 -34.46 -28.71 20.78
N TRP A 147 -33.93 -27.72 21.47
CA TRP A 147 -33.86 -27.71 22.92
C TRP A 147 -33.82 -26.28 23.45
N ARG A 148 -34.33 -26.07 24.66
CA ARG A 148 -34.18 -24.83 25.43
C ARG A 148 -34.00 -25.19 26.91
N PRO A 149 -33.35 -24.34 27.73
CA PRO A 149 -33.23 -24.61 29.16
C PRO A 149 -34.63 -24.74 29.79
N PRO A 150 -34.86 -25.68 30.73
CA PRO A 150 -36.17 -25.92 31.33
C PRO A 150 -36.78 -24.70 32.04
N PHE A 151 -35.93 -23.78 32.51
CA PHE A 151 -36.37 -22.55 33.16
C PHE A 151 -36.82 -21.47 32.16
N ILE A 152 -36.57 -21.63 30.86
CA ILE A 152 -37.05 -20.71 29.81
C ILE A 152 -38.48 -21.09 29.41
N THR A 153 -39.43 -20.24 29.76
CA THR A 153 -40.86 -20.56 29.62
C THR A 153 -41.40 -20.29 28.20
N GLY A 154 -40.82 -19.36 27.46
CA GLY A 154 -41.26 -18.93 26.13
C GLY A 154 -40.10 -18.69 25.14
N TYR A 155 -40.42 -18.67 23.85
CA TYR A 155 -39.52 -18.23 22.78
C TYR A 155 -39.80 -16.75 22.49
N ASP A 156 -38.78 -15.90 22.59
CA ASP A 156 -38.85 -14.48 22.25
C ASP A 156 -37.47 -13.95 21.84
N LEU A 157 -37.36 -12.68 21.44
CA LEU A 157 -36.12 -12.08 20.91
C LEU A 157 -35.25 -11.38 21.97
N THR A 158 -35.56 -11.54 23.25
CA THR A 158 -35.10 -10.64 24.32
C THR A 158 -33.87 -11.13 25.10
N ASP A 159 -33.21 -12.20 24.64
CA ASP A 159 -31.99 -12.76 25.23
C ASP A 159 -32.10 -12.92 26.76
N ARG A 160 -32.79 -13.97 27.18
CA ARG A 160 -33.21 -14.11 28.57
C ARG A 160 -32.06 -14.58 29.46
N CYS A 161 -31.33 -15.61 29.03
CA CYS A 161 -30.23 -16.21 29.81
C CYS A 161 -28.84 -16.03 29.19
N HIS A 162 -28.75 -15.51 27.97
CA HIS A 162 -27.53 -15.52 27.17
C HIS A 162 -26.92 -16.91 27.03
N LEU A 163 -27.72 -17.84 26.50
CA LEU A 163 -27.23 -19.15 26.07
C LEU A 163 -26.17 -18.91 25.00
N ASN A 164 -24.95 -19.40 25.21
CA ASN A 164 -23.80 -18.94 24.43
C ASN A 164 -22.79 -20.03 24.04
N GLY A 165 -22.83 -21.20 24.67
CA GLY A 165 -21.87 -22.28 24.40
C GLY A 165 -22.55 -23.60 24.13
N LEU A 166 -21.89 -24.43 23.31
CA LEU A 166 -22.31 -25.75 22.90
C LEU A 166 -21.12 -26.72 22.95
N GLY A 167 -21.30 -27.86 23.59
CA GLY A 167 -20.33 -28.94 23.69
C GLY A 167 -20.92 -30.24 23.16
N ILE A 168 -20.18 -30.87 22.25
CA ILE A 168 -20.52 -32.15 21.64
C ILE A 168 -19.78 -33.27 22.38
N ARG A 169 -20.45 -34.39 22.60
CA ARG A 169 -19.87 -35.62 23.13
C ARG A 169 -20.57 -36.80 22.46
N ASP A 170 -19.79 -37.83 22.09
CA ASP A 170 -20.29 -39.05 21.46
C ASP A 170 -21.20 -38.73 20.25
N ASP A 171 -20.74 -37.77 19.44
CA ASP A 171 -21.42 -37.21 18.26
C ASP A 171 -22.85 -36.74 18.52
N ARG A 172 -23.08 -36.12 19.70
CA ARG A 172 -24.37 -35.51 20.06
C ARG A 172 -24.18 -34.26 20.90
N PRO A 173 -25.07 -33.25 20.78
CA PRO A 173 -25.12 -32.13 21.70
C PRO A 173 -25.34 -32.61 23.14
N HIS A 174 -24.45 -32.22 24.05
CA HIS A 174 -24.51 -32.64 25.46
C HIS A 174 -24.46 -31.46 26.42
N TYR A 175 -23.56 -30.51 26.16
CA TYR A 175 -23.24 -29.48 27.14
C TYR A 175 -23.56 -28.10 26.61
N VAL A 176 -24.09 -27.22 27.47
CA VAL A 176 -24.30 -25.81 27.12
C VAL A 176 -23.87 -24.92 28.27
N THR A 177 -23.43 -23.71 27.92
CA THR A 177 -23.22 -22.62 28.88
C THR A 177 -24.24 -21.51 28.66
N ALA A 178 -24.57 -20.81 29.74
CA ALA A 178 -25.31 -19.56 29.69
C ALA A 178 -24.77 -18.60 30.77
N LEU A 179 -24.95 -17.28 30.58
CA LEU A 179 -24.45 -16.28 31.53
C LEU A 179 -25.35 -16.08 32.75
N GLY A 180 -26.58 -16.62 32.73
CA GLY A 180 -27.51 -16.50 33.86
C GLY A 180 -28.61 -17.56 33.87
N GLU A 181 -28.94 -18.10 35.05
CA GLU A 181 -30.17 -18.86 35.27
C GLU A 181 -31.36 -17.89 35.44
N THR A 182 -31.89 -17.39 34.31
CA THR A 182 -32.97 -16.40 34.33
C THR A 182 -33.89 -16.51 33.13
N ASP A 183 -35.17 -16.26 33.39
CA ASP A 183 -36.25 -16.20 32.42
C ASP A 183 -36.84 -14.79 32.44
N ARG A 184 -35.99 -13.77 32.27
CA ARG A 184 -36.40 -12.37 32.13
C ARG A 184 -35.62 -11.75 30.96
N PRO A 185 -36.22 -10.85 30.17
CA PRO A 185 -35.52 -10.11 29.13
C PRO A 185 -34.19 -9.56 29.65
N ASN A 186 -33.08 -9.94 29.03
CA ASN A 186 -31.73 -9.48 29.36
C ASN A 186 -31.30 -9.73 30.84
N GLY A 187 -31.97 -10.65 31.55
CA GLY A 187 -31.86 -10.79 33.01
C GLY A 187 -30.48 -11.22 33.51
N TRP A 188 -29.70 -11.88 32.66
CA TRP A 188 -28.34 -12.34 32.96
C TRP A 188 -27.37 -11.19 33.27
N ARG A 189 -27.60 -9.97 32.75
CA ARG A 189 -26.69 -8.82 32.91
C ARG A 189 -26.46 -8.43 34.37
N ALA A 190 -27.47 -8.61 35.23
CA ALA A 190 -27.37 -8.25 36.64
C ALA A 190 -26.39 -9.15 37.42
N ASN A 191 -26.28 -10.43 37.03
CA ASN A 191 -25.51 -11.43 37.77
C ASN A 191 -24.32 -12.00 36.97
N LYS A 192 -23.96 -11.43 35.82
CA LYS A 192 -22.95 -11.96 34.88
C LYS A 192 -21.60 -12.38 35.49
N ALA A 193 -21.18 -11.78 36.61
CA ALA A 193 -19.93 -12.09 37.30
C ALA A 193 -19.95 -13.42 38.08
N SER A 194 -21.12 -13.96 38.39
CA SER A 194 -21.28 -15.19 39.18
C SER A 194 -22.61 -15.92 38.93
N GLY A 195 -23.34 -15.58 37.88
CA GLY A 195 -24.65 -16.14 37.54
C GLY A 195 -24.59 -17.24 36.49
N GLY A 196 -23.41 -17.44 35.89
CA GLY A 196 -23.22 -18.37 34.79
C GLY A 196 -23.41 -19.82 35.19
N ILE A 197 -23.84 -20.61 34.22
CA ILE A 197 -24.17 -22.03 34.38
C ILE A 197 -23.52 -22.87 33.28
N LEU A 198 -23.28 -24.13 33.62
CA LEU A 198 -22.95 -25.21 32.70
C LEU A 198 -23.97 -26.34 32.91
N MET A 199 -24.66 -26.75 31.87
CA MET A 199 -25.73 -27.74 31.94
C MET A 199 -25.47 -28.93 31.03
N ASP A 200 -26.00 -30.09 31.44
CA ASP A 200 -26.17 -31.27 30.59
C ASP A 200 -27.58 -31.24 30.00
N ILE A 201 -27.70 -31.14 28.67
CA ILE A 201 -28.99 -31.03 27.98
C ILE A 201 -29.74 -32.36 27.90
N THR A 202 -29.03 -33.49 28.05
CA THR A 202 -29.65 -34.83 27.97
C THR A 202 -30.42 -35.16 29.24
N THR A 203 -29.95 -34.64 30.38
CA THR A 203 -30.59 -34.81 31.68
C THR A 203 -31.30 -33.55 32.18
N ASN A 204 -31.08 -32.42 31.52
CA ASN A 204 -31.52 -31.09 31.94
C ASN A 204 -30.98 -30.65 33.32
N ASN A 205 -29.91 -31.30 33.79
CA ASN A 205 -29.30 -30.99 35.07
C ASN A 205 -28.20 -29.93 34.94
N PHE A 206 -28.06 -29.15 35.99
CA PHE A 206 -26.93 -28.23 36.13
C PHE A 206 -25.71 -29.02 36.59
N ILE A 207 -24.63 -28.94 35.83
CA ILE A 207 -23.33 -29.49 36.21
C ILE A 207 -22.64 -28.50 37.16
N VAL A 208 -22.64 -27.22 36.78
CA VAL A 208 -22.01 -26.15 37.56
C VAL A 208 -22.88 -24.89 37.53
N ARG A 209 -22.91 -24.19 38.65
CA ARG A 209 -23.46 -22.83 38.79
C ARG A 209 -22.41 -21.92 39.40
N GLY A 210 -22.61 -20.61 39.29
CA GLY A 210 -21.71 -19.66 39.94
C GLY A 210 -20.56 -19.19 39.04
N LEU A 211 -20.57 -19.56 37.75
CA LEU A 211 -19.47 -19.28 36.84
C LEU A 211 -19.47 -17.82 36.41
N SER A 212 -18.27 -17.24 36.28
CA SER A 212 -18.12 -15.89 35.74
C SER A 212 -18.07 -15.93 34.21
N MET A 213 -19.19 -15.57 33.58
CA MET A 213 -19.36 -15.55 32.12
C MET A 213 -18.79 -16.77 31.37
N PRO A 214 -19.28 -18.00 31.62
CA PRO A 214 -18.72 -19.21 31.01
C PRO A 214 -18.96 -19.29 29.50
N HIS A 215 -17.98 -19.80 28.75
CA HIS A 215 -18.06 -19.97 27.29
C HIS A 215 -17.50 -21.32 26.83
N SER A 216 -17.89 -21.70 25.62
CA SER A 216 -17.30 -22.75 24.79
C SER A 216 -16.96 -24.05 25.52
N PRO A 217 -17.95 -24.75 26.12
CA PRO A 217 -17.71 -26.06 26.69
C PRO A 217 -17.27 -27.03 25.58
N ARG A 218 -16.24 -27.84 25.83
CA ARG A 218 -15.75 -28.85 24.88
C ARG A 218 -15.45 -30.16 25.57
N TRP A 219 -15.93 -31.26 24.98
CA TRP A 219 -15.48 -32.60 25.38
C TRP A 219 -14.23 -32.94 24.59
N TYR A 220 -13.10 -33.14 25.26
CA TYR A 220 -11.84 -33.49 24.60
C TYR A 220 -10.99 -34.37 25.51
N ARG A 221 -10.55 -35.52 24.98
CA ARG A 221 -9.79 -36.55 25.71
C ARG A 221 -10.44 -36.97 27.03
N ASP A 222 -11.70 -37.38 26.93
CA ASP A 222 -12.54 -37.87 28.03
C ASP A 222 -12.70 -36.89 29.20
N ARG A 223 -12.58 -35.59 28.91
CA ARG A 223 -12.72 -34.51 29.89
C ARG A 223 -13.61 -33.41 29.33
N LEU A 224 -14.39 -32.80 30.21
CA LEU A 224 -15.16 -31.60 29.91
C LEU A 224 -14.32 -30.37 30.25
N TRP A 225 -14.04 -29.56 29.23
CA TRP A 225 -13.33 -28.30 29.32
C TRP A 225 -14.30 -27.14 29.22
N VAL A 226 -14.01 -26.04 29.90
CA VAL A 226 -14.80 -24.82 29.83
C VAL A 226 -13.89 -23.59 29.98
N LEU A 227 -14.26 -22.52 29.30
CA LEU A 227 -13.67 -21.20 29.52
C LEU A 227 -14.46 -20.47 30.59
N GLU A 228 -13.84 -20.08 31.70
CA GLU A 228 -14.45 -19.14 32.65
C GLU A 228 -14.01 -17.73 32.28
N SER A 229 -14.63 -17.17 31.23
CA SER A 229 -14.16 -15.98 30.52
C SER A 229 -14.07 -14.73 31.39
N GLY A 230 -14.99 -14.59 32.36
CA GLY A 230 -14.94 -13.48 33.31
C GLY A 230 -13.81 -13.60 34.34
N ARG A 231 -13.07 -14.71 34.37
CA ARG A 231 -11.80 -14.90 35.09
C ARG A 231 -10.59 -15.06 34.18
N GLY A 232 -10.79 -15.17 32.86
CA GLY A 232 -9.73 -15.40 31.89
C GLY A 232 -9.05 -16.76 32.05
N THR A 233 -9.78 -17.81 32.41
CA THR A 233 -9.19 -19.14 32.66
C THR A 233 -9.70 -20.22 31.73
N LEU A 234 -8.85 -21.23 31.50
CA LEU A 234 -9.21 -22.55 30.99
C LEU A 234 -9.36 -23.49 32.18
N ALA A 235 -10.49 -24.18 32.30
CA ALA A 235 -10.74 -25.12 33.38
C ALA A 235 -11.25 -26.48 32.89
N GLN A 236 -10.95 -27.52 33.66
CA GLN A 236 -11.58 -28.83 33.57
C GLN A 236 -12.73 -28.93 34.57
N VAL A 237 -13.80 -29.61 34.17
CA VAL A 237 -14.97 -29.87 34.99
C VAL A 237 -14.99 -31.34 35.39
N ASP A 238 -15.03 -31.60 36.68
CA ASP A 238 -15.35 -32.92 37.22
C ASP A 238 -16.87 -33.12 37.15
N LEU A 239 -17.33 -34.05 36.29
CA LEU A 239 -18.74 -34.33 36.10
C LEU A 239 -19.44 -34.93 37.33
N ALA A 240 -18.70 -35.62 38.21
CA ALA A 240 -19.27 -36.24 39.39
C ALA A 240 -19.49 -35.23 40.51
N THR A 241 -18.59 -34.27 40.65
CA THR A 241 -18.62 -33.28 41.76
C THR A 241 -19.11 -31.90 41.33
N GLY A 242 -19.09 -31.58 40.04
CA GLY A 242 -19.35 -30.23 39.52
C GLY A 242 -18.21 -29.23 39.82
N THR A 243 -17.04 -29.72 40.25
CA THR A 243 -15.90 -28.87 40.62
C THR A 243 -15.10 -28.43 39.39
N LEU A 244 -14.71 -27.17 39.33
CA LEU A 244 -13.76 -26.66 38.32
C LEU A 244 -12.33 -26.72 38.84
N THR A 245 -11.43 -27.28 38.04
CA THR A 245 -9.99 -27.19 38.24
C THR A 245 -9.40 -26.30 37.14
N THR A 246 -8.86 -25.14 37.52
CA THR A 246 -8.19 -24.25 36.58
C THR A 246 -6.89 -24.92 36.09
N VAL A 247 -6.75 -25.03 34.77
CA VAL A 247 -5.56 -25.59 34.11
C VAL A 247 -4.61 -24.47 33.69
N ALA A 248 -5.15 -23.36 33.17
CA ALA A 248 -4.34 -22.21 32.77
C ALA A 248 -5.09 -20.90 33.02
N ALA A 249 -4.33 -19.87 33.39
CA ALA A 249 -4.79 -18.48 33.41
C ALA A 249 -4.24 -17.75 32.18
N LEU A 250 -5.11 -17.03 31.48
CA LEU A 250 -4.81 -16.31 30.25
C LEU A 250 -4.99 -14.81 30.44
N PRO A 251 -4.21 -13.98 29.73
CA PRO A 251 -4.19 -12.53 29.96
C PRO A 251 -5.31 -11.79 29.21
N GLY A 252 -6.54 -12.30 29.23
CA GLY A 252 -7.65 -11.67 28.51
C GLY A 252 -8.99 -12.39 28.67
N PHE A 253 -10.05 -11.78 28.13
CA PHE A 253 -11.38 -12.39 28.15
C PHE A 253 -11.40 -13.55 27.14
N THR A 254 -11.48 -14.78 27.65
CA THR A 254 -11.37 -15.99 26.82
C THR A 254 -12.68 -16.24 26.06
N ARG A 255 -12.59 -16.56 24.76
CA ARG A 255 -13.75 -16.87 23.93
C ARG A 255 -13.34 -17.70 22.72
N GLY A 256 -14.08 -18.77 22.46
CA GLY A 256 -13.70 -19.76 21.45
C GLY A 256 -12.53 -20.62 21.92
N ILE A 257 -12.70 -21.94 21.82
CA ILE A 257 -11.64 -22.90 22.08
C ILE A 257 -11.80 -24.10 21.15
N ASP A 258 -10.66 -24.58 20.68
CA ASP A 258 -10.55 -25.86 19.99
C ASP A 258 -9.20 -26.54 20.31
N PHE A 259 -9.09 -27.82 20.02
CA PHE A 259 -7.97 -28.65 20.47
C PHE A 259 -7.30 -29.42 19.34
N TRP A 260 -5.98 -29.60 19.45
CA TRP A 260 -5.24 -30.55 18.61
C TRP A 260 -4.07 -31.14 19.38
N GLY A 261 -4.02 -32.47 19.47
CA GLY A 261 -3.02 -33.15 20.30
C GLY A 261 -3.10 -32.68 21.76
N ASP A 262 -1.97 -32.25 22.31
CA ASP A 262 -1.84 -31.74 23.68
C ASP A 262 -2.09 -30.23 23.79
N LEU A 263 -2.57 -29.58 22.73
CA LEU A 263 -2.69 -28.12 22.66
C LEU A 263 -4.15 -27.69 22.61
N ALA A 264 -4.47 -26.63 23.37
CA ALA A 264 -5.68 -25.85 23.25
C ALA A 264 -5.39 -24.52 22.58
N PHE A 265 -6.18 -24.16 21.56
CA PHE A 265 -6.14 -22.86 20.88
C PHE A 265 -7.30 -22.02 21.39
N ILE A 266 -7.01 -20.92 22.05
CA ILE A 266 -7.99 -20.13 22.81
C ILE A 266 -7.98 -18.70 22.30
N GLY A 267 -9.14 -18.18 21.90
CA GLY A 267 -9.30 -16.79 21.53
C GLY A 267 -9.36 -15.89 22.76
N LEU A 268 -8.74 -14.71 22.68
CA LEU A 268 -8.80 -13.65 23.68
C LEU A 268 -9.40 -12.38 23.04
N SER A 269 -10.30 -11.73 23.78
CA SER A 269 -10.90 -10.46 23.43
C SER A 269 -10.48 -9.35 24.38
N GLN A 270 -10.38 -8.12 23.87
CA GLN A 270 -10.10 -6.96 24.70
C GLN A 270 -11.29 -6.69 25.62
N ILE A 271 -11.01 -6.43 26.89
CA ILE A 271 -12.02 -5.98 27.84
C ILE A 271 -12.21 -4.48 27.65
N ARG A 272 -13.43 -4.06 27.31
CA ARG A 272 -13.80 -2.64 27.20
C ARG A 272 -14.60 -2.21 28.42
N GLU A 273 -14.41 -0.97 28.88
CA GLU A 273 -15.27 -0.31 29.88
C GLU A 273 -16.67 -0.04 29.29
N THR A 274 -17.45 -1.09 29.11
CA THR A 274 -18.85 -1.04 28.69
C THR A 274 -19.72 -1.70 29.76
N ALA A 275 -21.03 -1.43 29.72
CA ALA A 275 -21.98 -2.02 30.67
C ALA A 275 -21.98 -3.57 30.69
N VAL A 276 -21.45 -4.23 29.65
CA VAL A 276 -21.36 -5.70 29.58
C VAL A 276 -20.20 -6.24 30.40
N PHE A 277 -19.04 -5.58 30.43
CA PHE A 277 -17.85 -6.09 31.15
C PHE A 277 -17.64 -5.47 32.54
N SER A 278 -18.44 -4.47 32.94
CA SER A 278 -18.34 -3.88 34.28
C SER A 278 -18.62 -4.90 35.38
N GLY A 279 -17.71 -4.98 36.38
CA GLY A 279 -17.91 -5.77 37.60
C GLY A 279 -17.51 -7.25 37.53
N ILE A 280 -16.77 -7.68 36.50
CA ILE A 280 -16.23 -9.05 36.42
C ILE A 280 -14.85 -9.15 37.12
N PRO A 281 -14.46 -10.32 37.66
CA PRO A 281 -13.17 -10.49 38.35
C PRO A 281 -11.96 -10.05 37.51
N LEU A 282 -11.96 -10.36 36.22
CA LEU A 282 -10.84 -10.10 35.32
C LEU A 282 -10.50 -8.60 35.15
N THR A 283 -11.46 -7.69 35.31
CA THR A 283 -11.20 -6.23 35.22
C THR A 283 -10.38 -5.70 36.40
N GLN A 284 -10.24 -6.47 37.48
CA GLN A 284 -9.47 -6.07 38.66
C GLN A 284 -7.98 -6.39 38.53
N THR A 285 -7.61 -7.28 37.60
CA THR A 285 -6.26 -7.86 37.52
C THR A 285 -5.50 -7.51 36.23
N LEU A 286 -6.17 -7.04 35.17
CA LEU A 286 -5.54 -6.72 33.89
C LEU A 286 -5.50 -5.21 33.60
N SER A 287 -4.31 -4.70 33.26
CA SER A 287 -4.07 -3.33 32.80
C SER A 287 -3.95 -3.21 31.28
N GLU A 288 -3.63 -4.30 30.58
CA GLU A 288 -3.40 -4.31 29.13
C GLU A 288 -4.61 -4.79 28.33
N ARG A 289 -4.82 -4.19 27.14
CA ARG A 289 -5.87 -4.59 26.19
C ARG A 289 -5.32 -5.63 25.23
N ILE A 290 -5.68 -6.90 25.45
CA ILE A 290 -5.13 -8.04 24.69
C ILE A 290 -6.23 -8.68 23.82
N CYS A 291 -5.92 -8.92 22.54
CA CYS A 291 -6.77 -9.68 21.63
C CYS A 291 -5.92 -10.55 20.69
N GLY A 292 -6.37 -11.77 20.41
CA GLY A 292 -5.71 -12.73 19.53
C GLY A 292 -5.90 -14.17 19.97
N VAL A 293 -5.00 -15.07 19.60
CA VAL A 293 -5.09 -16.52 19.90
C VAL A 293 -3.88 -16.98 20.71
N TRP A 294 -4.16 -17.66 21.82
CA TRP A 294 -3.18 -18.24 22.73
C TRP A 294 -3.20 -19.76 22.63
N VAL A 295 -2.02 -20.36 22.69
CA VAL A 295 -1.84 -21.82 22.64
C VAL A 295 -1.38 -22.30 24.01
N VAL A 296 -2.17 -23.17 24.64
CA VAL A 296 -1.90 -23.74 25.96
C VAL A 296 -1.62 -25.23 25.82
N ASN A 297 -0.53 -25.70 26.42
CA ASN A 297 -0.32 -27.13 26.61
C ASN A 297 -1.25 -27.61 27.74
N ILE A 298 -2.18 -28.52 27.42
CA ILE A 298 -3.25 -28.91 28.33
C ILE A 298 -2.79 -29.90 29.42
N ILE A 299 -1.57 -30.43 29.30
CA ILE A 299 -0.96 -31.33 30.29
C ILE A 299 -0.19 -30.51 31.34
N SER A 300 0.63 -29.55 30.91
CA SER A 300 1.41 -28.69 31.83
C SER A 300 0.66 -27.45 32.31
N GLY A 301 -0.34 -26.97 31.56
CA GLY A 301 -1.01 -25.69 31.80
C GLY A 301 -0.24 -24.48 31.28
N GLU A 302 0.91 -24.68 30.63
CA GLU A 302 1.77 -23.59 30.16
C GLU A 302 1.27 -22.98 28.84
N ILE A 303 1.39 -21.67 28.71
CA ILE A 303 1.21 -20.95 27.44
C ILE A 303 2.48 -21.16 26.61
N VAL A 304 2.36 -21.84 25.47
CA VAL A 304 3.52 -22.21 24.62
C VAL A 304 3.68 -21.30 23.40
N ALA A 305 2.61 -20.64 22.96
CA ALA A 305 2.64 -19.69 21.86
C ALA A 305 1.47 -18.70 21.91
N PHE A 306 1.60 -17.56 21.22
CA PHE A 306 0.48 -16.68 20.95
C PHE A 306 0.63 -15.94 19.63
N LEU A 307 -0.51 -15.48 19.10
CA LEU A 307 -0.62 -14.41 18.12
C LEU A 307 -1.54 -13.34 18.70
N LYS A 308 -1.08 -12.10 18.73
CA LYS A 308 -1.77 -10.93 19.27
C LYS A 308 -2.02 -9.92 18.15
N PHE A 309 -3.25 -9.44 18.02
CA PHE A 309 -3.58 -8.32 17.14
C PHE A 309 -3.18 -6.99 17.79
N GLU A 310 -2.53 -6.12 17.02
CA GLU A 310 -2.10 -4.79 17.49
C GLU A 310 -3.16 -3.73 17.16
N ASP A 311 -3.79 -3.84 15.98
CA ASP A 311 -4.78 -2.90 15.48
C ASP A 311 -5.92 -3.63 14.75
N ALA A 312 -7.04 -2.92 14.51
CA ALA A 312 -8.25 -3.33 13.78
C ALA A 312 -9.10 -4.45 14.41
N VAL A 313 -8.50 -5.49 15.01
CA VAL A 313 -9.22 -6.60 15.67
C VAL A 313 -9.10 -6.46 17.18
N GLN A 314 -10.23 -6.28 17.83
CA GLN A 314 -10.31 -6.10 19.29
C GLN A 314 -11.12 -7.20 19.98
N GLU A 315 -11.73 -8.10 19.21
CA GLU A 315 -12.55 -9.20 19.69
C GLU A 315 -12.30 -10.44 18.84
N ILE A 316 -12.10 -11.58 19.51
CA ILE A 316 -12.19 -12.91 18.94
C ILE A 316 -13.49 -13.55 19.42
N PHE A 317 -14.29 -14.06 18.48
CA PHE A 317 -15.59 -14.63 18.80
C PHE A 317 -15.58 -16.16 18.82
N ALA A 318 -14.99 -16.80 17.81
CA ALA A 318 -14.80 -18.24 17.75
C ALA A 318 -13.40 -18.59 17.23
N VAL A 319 -12.92 -19.76 17.61
CA VAL A 319 -11.65 -20.36 17.14
C VAL A 319 -11.93 -21.81 16.77
N SER A 320 -11.50 -22.23 15.59
CA SER A 320 -11.55 -23.63 15.17
C SER A 320 -10.26 -24.03 14.44
N VAL A 321 -9.83 -25.27 14.65
CA VAL A 321 -8.66 -25.87 14.01
C VAL A 321 -9.07 -26.47 12.66
N LEU A 322 -8.26 -26.23 11.62
CA LEU A 322 -8.38 -26.86 10.31
C LEU A 322 -7.26 -27.89 10.15
N PRO A 323 -7.52 -29.19 10.44
CA PRO A 323 -6.48 -30.20 10.44
C PRO A 323 -6.10 -30.62 9.02
N GLY A 324 -4.78 -30.78 8.79
CA GLY A 324 -4.24 -31.26 7.52
C GLY A 324 -4.26 -30.21 6.40
N LEU A 325 -4.48 -28.94 6.73
CA LEU A 325 -4.43 -27.80 5.80
C LEU A 325 -3.44 -26.77 6.34
N ARG A 326 -2.35 -26.55 5.63
CA ARG A 326 -1.27 -25.63 5.97
C ARG A 326 -1.49 -24.24 5.40
N PHE A 327 -2.09 -24.16 4.20
CA PHE A 327 -2.29 -22.90 3.50
C PHE A 327 -3.63 -22.86 2.74
N PRO A 328 -4.77 -23.06 3.42
CA PRO A 328 -6.08 -23.03 2.78
C PRO A 328 -6.46 -21.62 2.33
N GLU A 329 -7.36 -21.53 1.35
CA GLU A 329 -7.92 -20.29 0.80
C GLU A 329 -9.44 -20.20 1.03
N LEU A 330 -9.99 -18.98 1.09
CA LEU A 330 -11.43 -18.70 1.19
C LEU A 330 -11.86 -17.88 -0.03
N ILE A 331 -12.84 -18.37 -0.78
CA ILE A 331 -13.34 -17.70 -1.99
C ILE A 331 -14.59 -16.87 -1.67
N GLU A 332 -14.72 -15.69 -2.30
CA GLU A 332 -15.87 -14.80 -2.16
C GLU A 332 -17.02 -15.19 -3.10
N HIS A 333 -18.22 -14.64 -2.87
CA HIS A 333 -19.40 -14.98 -3.67
C HIS A 333 -19.34 -14.46 -5.10
N ASP A 334 -18.56 -13.41 -5.34
CA ASP A 334 -18.39 -12.69 -6.60
C ASP A 334 -17.07 -13.05 -7.31
N ASP A 335 -16.33 -14.03 -6.78
CA ASP A 335 -15.08 -14.50 -7.39
C ASP A 335 -15.36 -15.34 -8.66
N ASP A 336 -14.64 -15.05 -9.75
CA ASP A 336 -14.76 -15.77 -11.02
C ASP A 336 -14.50 -17.28 -10.88
N LEU A 337 -13.67 -17.69 -9.91
CA LEU A 337 -13.44 -19.11 -9.62
C LEU A 337 -14.70 -19.81 -9.14
N LEU A 338 -15.61 -19.11 -8.46
CA LEU A 338 -16.87 -19.69 -8.02
C LEU A 338 -17.80 -20.00 -9.20
N SER A 339 -17.84 -19.11 -10.19
CA SER A 339 -18.65 -19.28 -11.40
C SER A 339 -18.15 -20.41 -12.32
N SER A 340 -16.85 -20.70 -12.26
CA SER A 340 -16.17 -21.67 -13.13
C SER A 340 -15.85 -22.99 -12.43
N SER A 341 -16.22 -23.15 -11.14
CA SER A 341 -15.94 -24.34 -10.33
C SER A 341 -17.21 -25.11 -9.96
N TYR A 342 -17.25 -26.38 -10.39
CA TYR A 342 -18.38 -27.27 -10.19
C TYR A 342 -17.99 -28.39 -9.22
N VAL A 343 -18.87 -28.69 -8.26
CA VAL A 343 -18.77 -29.87 -7.39
C VAL A 343 -19.91 -30.79 -7.76
N LEU A 344 -19.58 -31.94 -8.33
CA LEU A 344 -20.54 -32.96 -8.74
C LEU A 344 -20.40 -34.21 -7.85
N PRO A 345 -21.45 -35.03 -7.71
CA PRO A 345 -21.32 -36.35 -7.09
C PRO A 345 -20.31 -37.23 -7.83
N ASP A 346 -19.64 -38.14 -7.14
CA ASP A 346 -18.59 -39.00 -7.72
C ASP A 346 -19.05 -39.77 -8.97
N ALA A 347 -20.30 -40.24 -8.97
CA ALA A 347 -20.88 -40.92 -10.13
C ALA A 347 -20.96 -40.01 -11.38
N ALA A 348 -21.34 -38.75 -11.20
CA ALA A 348 -21.38 -37.78 -12.29
C ALA A 348 -19.97 -37.32 -12.68
N MET A 349 -19.05 -37.18 -11.70
CA MET A 349 -17.64 -36.88 -11.97
C MET A 349 -16.98 -37.92 -12.87
N ALA A 350 -17.31 -39.21 -12.71
CA ALA A 350 -16.79 -40.28 -13.56
C ALA A 350 -17.27 -40.19 -15.03
N GLU A 351 -18.36 -39.47 -15.29
CA GLU A 351 -18.91 -39.22 -16.61
C GLU A 351 -18.49 -37.86 -17.19
N VAL A 352 -17.78 -37.03 -16.42
CA VAL A 352 -17.23 -35.76 -16.92
C VAL A 352 -16.22 -36.06 -17.99
N VAL A 353 -16.56 -35.70 -19.23
CA VAL A 353 -15.63 -35.76 -20.36
C VAL A 353 -14.48 -34.79 -20.05
N PRO A 354 -13.23 -35.28 -19.95
CA PRO A 354 -12.09 -34.38 -19.78
C PRO A 354 -12.09 -33.39 -20.94
N LEU A 355 -11.85 -32.11 -20.65
CA LEU A 355 -11.55 -31.14 -21.70
C LEU A 355 -10.30 -31.64 -22.44
N GLN A 356 -10.52 -32.30 -23.58
CA GLN A 356 -9.47 -32.53 -24.56
C GLN A 356 -9.20 -31.19 -25.22
N SER A 357 -8.28 -30.42 -24.65
CA SER A 357 -7.55 -29.43 -25.43
C SER A 357 -6.07 -29.57 -25.11
N ASP A 358 -5.34 -30.28 -25.98
CA ASP A 358 -3.88 -30.12 -26.13
C ASP A 358 -3.51 -28.69 -26.63
N GLN A 359 -4.47 -27.76 -26.65
CA GLN A 359 -4.32 -26.35 -27.01
C GLN A 359 -4.59 -25.52 -25.74
N PRO A 360 -3.66 -24.67 -25.30
CA PRO A 360 -3.86 -23.80 -24.14
C PRO A 360 -5.05 -22.85 -24.39
N SER A 361 -5.86 -22.58 -23.36
CA SER A 361 -7.00 -21.64 -23.45
C SER A 361 -6.53 -20.19 -23.51
N ALA A 362 -7.43 -19.27 -23.90
CA ALA A 362 -7.15 -17.82 -23.84
C ALA A 362 -6.69 -17.37 -22.44
N LEU A 363 -7.37 -17.87 -21.39
CA LEU A 363 -6.99 -17.60 -20.00
C LEU A 363 -5.59 -18.13 -19.66
N SER A 364 -5.26 -19.35 -20.10
CA SER A 364 -3.92 -19.91 -19.87
C SER A 364 -2.81 -19.06 -20.49
N TYR A 365 -3.02 -18.58 -21.72
CA TYR A 365 -2.08 -17.67 -22.37
C TYR A 365 -2.02 -16.29 -21.70
N PHE A 366 -3.14 -15.78 -21.17
CA PHE A 366 -3.16 -14.55 -20.39
C PHE A 366 -2.34 -14.69 -19.09
N GLU A 367 -2.55 -15.78 -18.35
CA GLU A 367 -1.79 -16.09 -17.13
C GLU A 367 -0.29 -16.25 -17.40
N GLN A 368 0.07 -16.98 -18.46
CA GLN A 368 1.46 -17.06 -18.93
C GLN A 368 2.03 -15.67 -19.24
N GLY A 369 1.25 -14.82 -19.91
CA GLY A 369 1.63 -13.43 -20.18
C GLY A 369 1.91 -12.63 -18.92
N CYS A 370 1.06 -12.75 -17.90
CA CYS A 370 1.25 -12.12 -16.59
C CYS A 370 2.48 -12.66 -15.85
N VAL A 371 2.73 -13.97 -15.91
CA VAL A 371 3.92 -14.60 -15.30
C VAL A 371 5.21 -14.12 -15.97
N HIS A 372 5.26 -14.11 -17.30
CA HIS A 372 6.40 -13.58 -18.05
C HIS A 372 6.64 -12.10 -17.74
N TYR A 373 5.58 -11.30 -17.61
CA TYR A 373 5.69 -9.89 -17.23
C TYR A 373 6.31 -9.73 -15.84
N GLN A 374 5.84 -10.49 -14.84
CA GLN A 374 6.40 -10.47 -13.48
C GLN A 374 7.85 -10.95 -13.41
N ALA A 375 8.24 -11.88 -14.30
CA ALA A 375 9.62 -12.35 -14.45
C ALA A 375 10.55 -11.37 -15.21
N GLY A 376 10.00 -10.27 -15.76
CA GLY A 376 10.74 -9.31 -16.58
C GLY A 376 10.95 -9.75 -18.04
N GLU A 377 10.33 -10.86 -18.45
CA GLU A 377 10.44 -11.46 -19.79
C GLU A 377 9.45 -10.81 -20.77
N ARG A 378 9.65 -9.52 -21.05
CA ARG A 378 8.68 -8.68 -21.78
C ARG A 378 8.24 -9.23 -23.15
N GLU A 379 9.15 -9.76 -23.96
CA GLU A 379 8.79 -10.32 -25.28
C GLU A 379 7.97 -11.62 -25.18
N ALA A 380 8.27 -12.45 -24.17
CA ALA A 380 7.49 -13.65 -23.90
C ALA A 380 6.09 -13.29 -23.41
N ALA A 381 5.96 -12.23 -22.60
CA ALA A 381 4.67 -11.68 -22.19
C ALA A 381 3.85 -11.20 -23.40
N VAL A 382 4.45 -10.44 -24.32
CA VAL A 382 3.81 -10.02 -25.58
C VAL A 382 3.30 -11.23 -26.36
N THR A 383 4.15 -12.24 -26.54
CA THR A 383 3.82 -13.44 -27.32
C THR A 383 2.62 -14.17 -26.70
N ALA A 384 2.63 -14.40 -25.40
CA ALA A 384 1.54 -15.09 -24.70
C ALA A 384 0.24 -14.27 -24.74
N LEU A 385 0.29 -12.96 -24.50
CA LEU A 385 -0.89 -12.09 -24.59
C LEU A 385 -1.47 -12.01 -26.01
N GLN A 386 -0.63 -12.06 -27.05
CA GLN A 386 -1.10 -12.17 -28.43
C GLN A 386 -1.80 -13.51 -28.70
N GLN A 387 -1.27 -14.63 -28.19
CA GLN A 387 -1.95 -15.93 -28.31
C GLN A 387 -3.29 -15.94 -27.59
N CYS A 388 -3.40 -15.28 -26.43
CA CYS A 388 -4.69 -15.07 -25.75
C CYS A 388 -5.70 -14.39 -26.69
N LEU A 389 -5.30 -13.31 -27.36
CA LEU A 389 -6.16 -12.56 -28.29
C LEU A 389 -6.43 -13.29 -29.62
N VAL A 390 -5.59 -14.25 -30.04
CA VAL A 390 -5.89 -15.14 -31.18
C VAL A 390 -7.05 -16.07 -30.85
N ILE A 391 -7.09 -16.60 -29.63
CA ILE A 391 -8.13 -17.52 -29.18
C ILE A 391 -9.41 -16.77 -28.82
N GLN A 392 -9.27 -15.65 -28.10
CA GLN A 392 -10.37 -14.80 -27.67
C GLN A 392 -10.09 -13.33 -28.01
N PRO A 393 -10.50 -12.87 -29.21
CA PRO A 393 -10.21 -11.51 -29.69
C PRO A 393 -10.78 -10.39 -28.84
N ASP A 394 -11.84 -10.62 -28.07
CA ASP A 394 -12.48 -9.61 -27.21
C ASP A 394 -11.97 -9.61 -25.76
N TYR A 395 -10.94 -10.39 -25.42
CA TYR A 395 -10.41 -10.51 -24.06
C TYR A 395 -9.70 -9.22 -23.60
N LEU A 396 -10.48 -8.33 -22.99
CA LEU A 396 -10.08 -6.96 -22.65
C LEU A 396 -8.85 -6.88 -21.72
N PRO A 397 -8.68 -7.72 -20.68
CA PRO A 397 -7.50 -7.69 -19.83
C PRO A 397 -6.20 -7.98 -20.58
N ALA A 398 -6.19 -8.94 -21.51
CA ALA A 398 -5.00 -9.23 -22.31
C ALA A 398 -4.67 -8.08 -23.24
N ARG A 399 -5.68 -7.42 -23.81
CA ARG A 399 -5.50 -6.24 -24.66
C ARG A 399 -4.88 -5.07 -23.89
N TYR A 400 -5.37 -4.78 -22.68
CA TYR A 400 -4.81 -3.75 -21.81
C TYR A 400 -3.35 -4.08 -21.42
N ASN A 401 -3.10 -5.29 -20.92
CA ASN A 401 -1.75 -5.72 -20.54
C ASN A 401 -0.79 -5.69 -21.72
N LEU A 402 -1.25 -6.08 -22.92
CA LEU A 402 -0.44 -6.01 -24.14
C LEU A 402 -0.07 -4.55 -24.47
N GLY A 403 -1.01 -3.62 -24.34
CA GLY A 403 -0.75 -2.18 -24.47
C GLY A 403 0.31 -1.68 -23.49
N VAL A 404 0.23 -2.07 -22.22
CA VAL A 404 1.23 -1.71 -21.19
C VAL A 404 2.62 -2.26 -21.53
N VAL A 405 2.73 -3.57 -21.81
CA VAL A 405 4.03 -4.21 -22.08
C VAL A 405 4.67 -3.68 -23.36
N LEU A 406 3.88 -3.43 -24.42
CA LEU A 406 4.38 -2.80 -25.64
C LEU A 406 4.90 -1.39 -25.39
N GLY A 407 4.25 -0.63 -24.50
CA GLY A 407 4.71 0.68 -24.06
C GLY A 407 6.06 0.63 -23.36
N GLU A 408 6.27 -0.34 -22.47
CA GLU A 408 7.57 -0.57 -21.80
C GLU A 408 8.68 -1.04 -22.75
N LEU A 409 8.31 -1.65 -23.89
CA LEU A 409 9.21 -2.01 -24.98
C LEU A 409 9.42 -0.87 -25.98
N GLU A 410 8.93 0.33 -25.69
CA GLU A 410 9.02 1.52 -26.55
C GLU A 410 8.32 1.34 -27.92
N ARG A 411 7.43 0.35 -28.06
CA ARG A 411 6.60 0.11 -29.25
C ARG A 411 5.32 0.93 -29.20
N TYR A 412 5.49 2.26 -29.12
CA TYR A 412 4.42 3.19 -28.74
C TYR A 412 3.20 3.17 -29.64
N ASP A 413 3.37 3.13 -30.96
CA ASP A 413 2.24 3.13 -31.91
C ASP A 413 1.32 1.92 -31.71
N ALA A 414 1.92 0.74 -31.57
CA ALA A 414 1.18 -0.50 -31.32
C ALA A 414 0.49 -0.48 -29.96
N ALA A 415 1.20 -0.02 -28.92
CA ALA A 415 0.66 0.11 -27.57
C ALA A 415 -0.57 1.04 -27.53
N ILE A 416 -0.46 2.22 -28.16
CA ILE A 416 -1.55 3.20 -28.26
C ILE A 416 -2.75 2.62 -29.01
N ALA A 417 -2.53 1.89 -30.11
CA ALA A 417 -3.62 1.26 -30.86
C ALA A 417 -4.41 0.25 -30.00
N TYR A 418 -3.72 -0.59 -29.23
CA TYR A 418 -4.38 -1.54 -28.32
C TYR A 418 -5.12 -0.84 -27.17
N LEU A 419 -4.54 0.21 -26.59
CA LEU A 419 -5.19 0.95 -25.51
C LEU A 419 -6.40 1.75 -25.99
N HIS A 420 -6.38 2.26 -27.24
CA HIS A 420 -7.57 2.87 -27.85
C HIS A 420 -8.70 1.86 -28.02
N GLN A 421 -8.40 0.64 -28.44
CA GLN A 421 -9.41 -0.44 -28.47
C GLN A 421 -9.94 -0.79 -27.07
N VAL A 422 -9.13 -0.64 -26.01
CA VAL A 422 -9.60 -0.84 -24.63
C VAL A 422 -10.63 0.23 -24.26
N ILE A 423 -10.35 1.50 -24.52
CA ILE A 423 -11.29 2.60 -24.19
C ILE A 423 -12.53 2.62 -25.10
N GLU A 424 -12.43 2.09 -26.32
CA GLU A 424 -13.59 1.88 -27.20
C GLU A 424 -14.56 0.85 -26.61
N ALA A 425 -14.04 -0.20 -25.98
CA ALA A 425 -14.84 -1.23 -25.32
C ALA A 425 -15.30 -0.82 -23.92
N ASP A 426 -14.47 -0.10 -23.17
CA ASP A 426 -14.77 0.43 -21.83
C ASP A 426 -14.25 1.86 -21.68
N VAL A 427 -15.16 2.82 -21.90
CA VAL A 427 -14.89 4.27 -21.76
C VAL A 427 -14.52 4.66 -20.31
N GLY A 428 -14.87 3.82 -19.33
CA GLY A 428 -14.57 4.00 -17.91
C GLY A 428 -13.24 3.42 -17.47
N HIS A 429 -12.39 2.93 -18.37
CA HIS A 429 -11.15 2.26 -17.98
C HIS A 429 -10.04 3.25 -17.59
N ALA A 430 -10.01 3.67 -16.32
CA ALA A 430 -9.02 4.62 -15.77
C ALA A 430 -7.56 4.25 -16.09
N GLY A 431 -7.21 2.96 -15.96
CA GLY A 431 -5.86 2.47 -16.24
C GLY A 431 -5.41 2.71 -17.69
N ALA A 432 -6.28 2.50 -18.68
CA ALA A 432 -5.96 2.70 -20.09
C ALA A 432 -5.77 4.19 -20.42
N HIS A 433 -6.61 5.07 -19.85
CA HIS A 433 -6.42 6.51 -19.94
C HIS A 433 -5.08 6.95 -19.33
N LYS A 434 -4.74 6.46 -18.12
CA LYS A 434 -3.45 6.79 -17.49
C LYS A 434 -2.25 6.32 -18.34
N THR A 435 -2.32 5.09 -18.88
CA THR A 435 -1.26 4.54 -19.74
C THR A 435 -1.15 5.32 -21.05
N LEU A 436 -2.26 5.64 -21.72
CA LEU A 436 -2.25 6.50 -22.92
C LEU A 436 -1.62 7.87 -22.62
N GLY A 437 -1.97 8.49 -21.50
CA GLY A 437 -1.36 9.73 -21.04
C GLY A 437 0.16 9.64 -20.98
N HIS A 438 0.67 8.54 -20.40
CA HIS A 438 2.11 8.28 -20.29
C HIS A 438 2.77 8.06 -21.66
N LEU A 439 2.17 7.26 -22.54
CA LEU A 439 2.76 6.98 -23.85
C LEU A 439 2.77 8.21 -24.76
N TYR A 440 1.75 9.06 -24.67
CA TYR A 440 1.74 10.35 -25.36
C TYR A 440 2.79 11.31 -24.79
N SER A 441 2.99 11.33 -23.47
CA SER A 441 4.03 12.17 -22.86
C SER A 441 5.44 11.75 -23.30
N GLN A 442 5.73 10.45 -23.40
CA GLN A 442 7.03 9.95 -23.89
C GLN A 442 7.32 10.36 -25.34
N GLN A 443 6.29 10.59 -26.15
CA GLN A 443 6.40 11.05 -27.53
C GLN A 443 6.37 12.57 -27.68
N ASN A 444 6.50 13.31 -26.57
CA ASN A 444 6.35 14.77 -26.52
C ASN A 444 4.98 15.27 -27.07
N GLN A 445 3.95 14.43 -27.03
CA GLN A 445 2.58 14.78 -27.41
C GLN A 445 1.82 15.25 -26.17
N VAL A 446 2.20 16.43 -25.67
CA VAL A 446 1.74 16.96 -24.37
C VAL A 446 0.22 17.20 -24.32
N THR A 447 -0.38 17.72 -25.39
CA THR A 447 -1.84 18.00 -25.41
C THR A 447 -2.68 16.71 -25.36
N PRO A 448 -2.43 15.68 -26.20
CA PRO A 448 -3.07 14.37 -26.02
C PRO A 448 -2.83 13.77 -24.63
N ALA A 449 -1.61 13.85 -24.11
CA ALA A 449 -1.28 13.33 -22.79
C ALA A 449 -2.14 13.96 -21.69
N ARG A 450 -2.27 15.30 -21.69
CA ARG A 450 -3.13 16.03 -20.76
C ARG A 450 -4.57 15.52 -20.79
N LEU A 451 -5.18 15.43 -21.98
CA LEU A 451 -6.58 15.00 -22.13
C LEU A 451 -6.83 13.60 -21.54
N HIS A 452 -5.89 12.68 -21.74
CA HIS A 452 -5.99 11.34 -21.18
C HIS A 452 -5.80 11.32 -19.65
N TYR A 453 -4.87 12.11 -19.10
CA TYR A 453 -4.75 12.24 -17.64
C TYR A 453 -5.95 12.92 -16.99
N GLU A 454 -6.53 13.96 -17.60
CA GLU A 454 -7.78 14.59 -17.15
C GLU A 454 -8.91 13.56 -17.06
N GLN A 455 -9.01 12.66 -18.04
CA GLN A 455 -10.02 11.61 -18.03
C GLN A 455 -9.72 10.53 -16.99
N ALA A 456 -8.45 10.14 -16.80
CA ALA A 456 -8.06 9.21 -15.74
C ALA A 456 -8.41 9.75 -14.34
N VAL A 457 -8.12 11.03 -14.07
CA VAL A 457 -8.48 11.74 -12.84
C VAL A 457 -10.00 11.83 -12.67
N ARG A 458 -10.75 12.12 -13.75
CA ARG A 458 -12.21 12.18 -13.69
C ARG A 458 -12.83 10.84 -13.31
N ILE A 459 -12.29 9.74 -13.84
CA ILE A 459 -12.78 8.38 -13.56
C ILE A 459 -12.36 7.90 -12.17
N ASN A 460 -11.10 8.16 -11.78
CA ASN A 460 -10.56 7.81 -10.47
C ASN A 460 -9.95 9.06 -9.78
N PRO A 461 -10.76 9.84 -9.04
CA PRO A 461 -10.31 11.08 -8.39
C PRO A 461 -9.31 10.91 -7.24
N GLN A 462 -8.91 9.69 -6.91
CA GLN A 462 -7.93 9.40 -5.86
C GLN A 462 -6.60 8.86 -6.43
N ASP A 463 -6.45 8.77 -7.75
CA ASP A 463 -5.19 8.34 -8.38
C ASP A 463 -4.16 9.48 -8.33
N ALA A 464 -3.39 9.52 -7.24
CA ALA A 464 -2.35 10.53 -7.03
C ALA A 464 -1.32 10.60 -8.16
N GLN A 465 -1.01 9.47 -8.80
CA GLN A 465 -0.05 9.45 -9.92
C GLN A 465 -0.64 10.12 -11.17
N ALA A 466 -1.93 9.89 -11.45
CA ALA A 466 -2.62 10.55 -12.55
C ALA A 466 -2.71 12.06 -12.33
N HIS A 467 -3.02 12.51 -11.11
CA HIS A 467 -2.99 13.92 -10.72
C HIS A 467 -1.59 14.54 -10.90
N TYR A 468 -0.55 13.90 -10.35
CA TYR A 468 0.81 14.42 -10.47
C TYR A 468 1.25 14.55 -11.94
N ASN A 469 1.00 13.52 -12.76
CA ASN A 469 1.34 13.55 -14.18
C ASN A 469 0.49 14.57 -14.97
N LEU A 470 -0.79 14.76 -14.62
CA LEU A 470 -1.63 15.83 -15.17
C LEU A 470 -0.99 17.20 -14.89
N GLY A 471 -0.55 17.42 -13.64
CA GLY A 471 0.14 18.64 -13.25
C GLY A 471 1.36 18.92 -14.11
N MET A 472 2.19 17.90 -14.36
CA MET A 472 3.37 18.01 -15.23
C MET A 472 2.99 18.39 -16.68
N MET A 473 1.90 17.86 -17.22
CA MET A 473 1.42 18.22 -18.57
C MET A 473 0.86 19.64 -18.62
N CYS A 474 0.10 20.06 -17.60
CA CYS A 474 -0.41 21.43 -17.49
C CYS A 474 0.74 22.44 -17.40
N LEU A 475 1.74 22.16 -16.56
CA LEU A 475 2.96 22.97 -16.47
C LEU A 475 3.69 23.08 -17.82
N ALA A 476 3.83 21.97 -18.55
CA ALA A 476 4.49 21.97 -19.86
C ALA A 476 3.73 22.79 -20.93
N LEU A 477 2.41 22.91 -20.79
CA LEU A 477 1.57 23.75 -21.65
C LEU A 477 1.46 25.21 -21.17
N GLY A 478 2.12 25.56 -20.06
CA GLY A 478 2.06 26.90 -19.47
C GLY A 478 0.79 27.17 -18.63
N ASP A 479 -0.08 26.17 -18.43
CA ASP A 479 -1.19 26.25 -17.47
C ASP A 479 -0.65 26.01 -16.06
N PHE A 480 0.00 27.04 -15.53
CA PHE A 480 0.65 26.98 -14.23
C PHE A 480 -0.34 26.93 -13.07
N GLU A 481 -1.50 27.56 -13.21
CA GLU A 481 -2.52 27.56 -12.15
C GLU A 481 -2.98 26.13 -11.85
N THR A 482 -3.42 25.40 -12.88
CA THR A 482 -3.79 23.99 -12.75
C THR A 482 -2.57 23.14 -12.43
N GLY A 483 -1.46 23.37 -13.14
CA GLY A 483 -0.25 22.57 -13.04
C GLY A 483 0.31 22.50 -11.62
N TRP A 484 0.41 23.65 -10.94
CA TRP A 484 0.89 23.70 -9.57
C TRP A 484 -0.04 23.05 -8.56
N ALA A 485 -1.36 23.24 -8.71
CA ALA A 485 -2.35 22.61 -7.85
C ALA A 485 -2.29 21.08 -7.96
N GLU A 486 -2.22 20.56 -9.18
CA GLU A 486 -2.15 19.13 -9.44
C GLU A 486 -0.81 18.50 -8.99
N CYS A 487 0.30 19.24 -9.08
CA CYS A 487 1.60 18.80 -8.56
C CYS A 487 1.65 18.63 -7.04
N GLU A 488 0.68 19.14 -6.27
CA GLU A 488 0.60 18.91 -4.83
C GLU A 488 0.25 17.46 -4.46
N TRP A 489 -0.36 16.71 -5.39
CA TRP A 489 -0.62 15.28 -5.24
C TRP A 489 0.65 14.42 -5.17
N ARG A 490 1.82 14.98 -5.52
CA ARG A 490 3.11 14.27 -5.42
C ARG A 490 3.34 13.63 -4.04
N TRP A 491 2.85 14.24 -2.96
CA TRP A 491 3.00 13.72 -1.60
C TRP A 491 2.23 12.42 -1.33
N GLN A 492 1.35 12.01 -2.23
CA GLN A 492 0.60 10.75 -2.19
C GLN A 492 1.13 9.71 -3.19
N THR A 493 2.21 10.02 -3.92
CA THR A 493 2.89 9.11 -4.85
C THR A 493 4.04 8.37 -4.15
N ALA A 494 4.55 7.30 -4.76
CA ALA A 494 5.58 6.47 -4.15
C ALA A 494 6.99 7.10 -4.20
N GLU A 495 7.19 8.01 -5.15
CA GLU A 495 8.47 8.65 -5.47
C GLU A 495 8.84 9.74 -4.47
N PHE A 496 7.87 10.32 -3.77
CA PHE A 496 8.08 11.42 -2.83
C PHE A 496 7.76 10.99 -1.41
N THR A 497 8.69 11.27 -0.49
CA THR A 497 8.48 11.06 0.94
C THR A 497 8.01 12.36 1.58
N PRO A 498 6.80 12.41 2.17
CA PRO A 498 6.33 13.60 2.89
C PRO A 498 7.27 13.99 4.03
N PHE A 499 7.45 15.29 4.24
CA PHE A 499 8.22 15.78 5.38
C PHE A 499 7.42 15.56 6.67
N ASN A 500 7.84 14.58 7.48
CA ASN A 500 7.18 14.26 8.74
C ASN A 500 7.54 15.31 9.80
N CYS A 501 6.66 16.28 9.96
CA CYS A 501 6.88 17.45 10.81
C CYS A 501 5.60 17.80 11.58
N PRO A 502 5.67 18.01 12.91
CA PRO A 502 4.48 18.32 13.72
C PRO A 502 4.00 19.76 13.55
N GLN A 503 4.85 20.68 13.07
CA GLN A 503 4.45 22.04 12.73
C GLN A 503 3.47 22.03 11.55
N PRO A 504 2.53 22.97 11.46
CA PRO A 504 1.64 23.05 10.32
C PRO A 504 2.36 23.50 9.05
N ARG A 505 1.90 22.99 7.92
CA ARG A 505 2.36 23.43 6.60
C ARG A 505 1.80 24.82 6.28
N TRP A 506 2.69 25.75 5.93
CA TRP A 506 2.35 27.11 5.56
C TRP A 506 1.54 27.15 4.26
N GLN A 507 0.55 28.05 4.20
CA GLN A 507 -0.40 28.19 3.09
C GLN A 507 -0.28 29.56 2.39
N GLY A 508 0.85 30.25 2.54
CA GLY A 508 1.12 31.53 1.87
C GLY A 508 0.62 32.78 2.60
N GLN A 509 -0.03 32.64 3.76
CA GLN A 509 -0.50 33.76 4.58
C GLN A 509 0.65 34.60 5.16
N LEU A 510 0.38 35.85 5.57
CA LEU A 510 1.35 36.69 6.30
C LEU A 510 1.62 36.14 7.71
N LEU A 511 2.88 36.25 8.14
CA LEU A 511 3.48 35.65 9.34
C LEU A 511 4.39 36.66 10.07
N PRO A 512 3.90 37.85 10.47
CA PRO A 512 4.74 38.98 10.91
C PRO A 512 5.72 38.68 12.05
N ASP A 513 5.42 37.68 12.88
CA ASP A 513 6.21 37.29 14.06
C ASP A 513 6.61 35.80 14.08
N GLN A 514 6.44 35.08 12.96
CA GLN A 514 6.73 33.64 12.92
C GLN A 514 7.95 33.33 12.05
N THR A 515 8.62 32.24 12.40
CA THR A 515 9.74 31.66 11.66
C THR A 515 9.26 30.59 10.68
N LEU A 516 9.55 30.78 9.40
CA LEU A 516 9.22 29.87 8.32
C LEU A 516 10.41 28.96 8.00
N LEU A 517 10.20 27.65 8.02
CA LEU A 517 11.13 26.68 7.47
C LEU A 517 10.81 26.39 6.00
N ILE A 518 11.79 26.55 5.13
CA ILE A 518 11.73 26.13 3.73
C ILE A 518 12.68 24.96 3.56
N HIS A 519 12.25 23.83 3.01
CA HIS A 519 13.13 22.70 2.74
C HIS A 519 13.11 22.30 1.27
N THR A 520 14.26 21.91 0.74
CA THR A 520 14.35 21.30 -0.60
C THR A 520 13.81 19.88 -0.59
N GLU A 521 13.14 19.47 -1.66
CA GLU A 521 12.58 18.11 -1.82
C GLU A 521 13.12 17.32 -3.03
N GLN A 522 13.83 17.98 -3.96
CA GLN A 522 14.29 17.39 -5.23
C GLN A 522 15.78 17.67 -5.50
N GLY A 523 16.21 17.60 -6.76
CA GLY A 523 17.60 17.75 -7.16
C GLY A 523 18.13 19.17 -7.01
N ALA A 524 19.45 19.33 -7.21
CA ALA A 524 20.09 20.63 -7.07
C ALA A 524 19.62 21.67 -8.10
N GLY A 525 19.28 21.24 -9.31
CA GLY A 525 18.71 22.13 -10.34
C GLY A 525 17.39 22.76 -9.89
N ASP A 526 16.50 21.94 -9.33
CA ASP A 526 15.22 22.38 -8.78
C ASP A 526 15.41 23.34 -7.62
N ALA A 527 16.31 22.99 -6.69
CA ALA A 527 16.64 23.85 -5.58
C ALA A 527 17.15 25.23 -6.06
N ILE A 528 18.12 25.25 -6.98
CA ILE A 528 18.68 26.48 -7.54
C ILE A 528 17.61 27.30 -8.27
N GLN A 529 16.72 26.66 -9.02
CA GLN A 529 15.66 27.35 -9.74
C GLN A 529 14.66 27.98 -8.77
N PHE A 530 14.13 27.22 -7.83
CA PHE A 530 12.99 27.66 -7.00
C PHE A 530 13.39 28.48 -5.78
N VAL A 531 14.67 28.51 -5.39
CA VAL A 531 15.14 29.40 -4.32
C VAL A 531 14.89 30.89 -4.63
N ARG A 532 14.62 31.25 -5.89
CA ARG A 532 14.15 32.58 -6.30
C ARG A 532 12.89 33.06 -5.57
N TYR A 533 12.06 32.13 -5.09
CA TYR A 533 10.84 32.46 -4.34
C TYR A 533 11.11 32.75 -2.85
N VAL A 534 12.33 32.54 -2.36
CA VAL A 534 12.66 32.79 -0.95
C VAL A 534 12.50 34.25 -0.60
N SER A 535 12.86 35.20 -1.46
CA SER A 535 12.65 36.63 -1.19
C SER A 535 11.16 36.99 -1.09
N TRP A 536 10.31 36.33 -1.88
CA TRP A 536 8.84 36.49 -1.77
C TRP A 536 8.30 35.92 -0.45
N ALA A 537 8.85 34.79 0.01
CA ALA A 537 8.49 34.18 1.28
C ALA A 537 8.99 35.00 2.48
N ALA A 538 10.23 35.48 2.44
CA ALA A 538 10.85 36.31 3.47
C ALA A 538 10.08 37.62 3.71
N ALA A 539 9.51 38.22 2.66
CA ALA A 539 8.65 39.40 2.79
C ALA A 539 7.34 39.14 3.57
N ARG A 540 7.04 37.88 3.89
CA ARG A 540 5.81 37.46 4.56
C ARG A 540 6.05 36.91 5.95
N CYS A 541 7.28 36.70 6.39
CA CYS A 541 7.59 36.15 7.71
C CYS A 541 8.66 36.97 8.44
N GLN A 542 8.82 36.74 9.74
CA GLN A 542 9.87 37.42 10.51
C GLN A 542 11.26 36.87 10.18
N ARG A 543 11.34 35.55 9.99
CA ARG A 543 12.59 34.81 9.81
C ARG A 543 12.40 33.64 8.86
N VAL A 544 13.38 33.38 8.01
CA VAL A 544 13.45 32.21 7.14
C VAL A 544 14.61 31.31 7.52
N ILE A 545 14.31 30.03 7.72
CA ILE A 545 15.30 28.97 7.80
C ILE A 545 15.22 28.13 6.53
N LEU A 546 16.31 28.06 5.76
CA LEU A 546 16.41 27.23 4.55
C LEU A 546 17.17 25.94 4.85
N VAL A 547 16.57 24.79 4.53
CA VAL A 547 17.19 23.48 4.67
C VAL A 547 17.52 22.94 3.27
N CYS A 548 18.79 22.68 3.00
CA CYS A 548 19.27 22.19 1.71
C CYS A 548 20.47 21.22 1.85
N PRO A 549 20.76 20.38 0.84
CA PRO A 549 21.95 19.54 0.83
C PRO A 549 23.26 20.31 1.03
N ALA A 550 24.27 19.65 1.60
CA ALA A 550 25.56 20.26 1.92
C ALA A 550 26.24 20.94 0.71
N ALA A 551 26.10 20.37 -0.49
CA ALA A 551 26.67 20.94 -1.72
C ALA A 551 26.05 22.29 -2.14
N LEU A 552 24.87 22.64 -1.64
CA LEU A 552 24.19 23.91 -1.93
C LEU A 552 24.33 24.94 -0.80
N LEU A 553 24.69 24.49 0.40
CA LEU A 553 24.70 25.32 1.61
C LEU A 553 25.59 26.58 1.44
N PRO A 554 26.85 26.50 0.96
CA PRO A 554 27.70 27.69 0.81
C PRO A 554 27.19 28.70 -0.24
N LEU A 555 26.32 28.25 -1.15
CA LEU A 555 25.68 29.10 -2.16
C LEU A 555 24.42 29.77 -1.58
N PHE A 556 23.61 29.03 -0.82
CA PHE A 556 22.33 29.51 -0.28
C PHE A 556 22.45 30.31 1.02
N GLU A 557 23.51 30.13 1.81
CA GLU A 557 23.78 30.95 3.01
C GLU A 557 23.90 32.45 2.71
N LYS A 558 24.26 32.81 1.47
CA LYS A 558 24.42 34.20 1.04
C LYS A 558 23.17 34.75 0.34
N LEU A 559 22.10 33.97 0.24
CA LEU A 559 20.90 34.36 -0.47
C LEU A 559 20.12 35.45 0.28
N PRO A 560 19.75 36.57 -0.37
CA PRO A 560 18.90 37.58 0.24
C PRO A 560 17.54 37.02 0.69
N GLY A 561 17.22 37.24 1.97
CA GLY A 561 15.99 36.73 2.59
C GLY A 561 16.13 35.39 3.31
N VAL A 562 17.34 34.81 3.37
CA VAL A 562 17.66 33.67 4.23
C VAL A 562 18.37 34.15 5.49
N ASP A 563 17.79 33.92 6.67
CA ASP A 563 18.43 34.26 7.96
C ASP A 563 19.32 33.14 8.47
N GLN A 564 19.00 31.90 8.12
CA GLN A 564 19.76 30.71 8.48
C GLN A 564 19.63 29.65 7.40
N CYS A 565 20.75 29.04 7.01
CA CYS A 565 20.78 27.90 6.11
C CYS A 565 21.45 26.72 6.80
N GLN A 566 20.99 25.50 6.56
CA GLN A 566 21.55 24.29 7.19
C GLN A 566 21.21 23.01 6.42
N THR A 567 21.82 21.90 6.82
CA THR A 567 21.59 20.59 6.19
C THR A 567 20.44 19.81 6.83
N PRO A 568 19.80 18.86 6.10
CA PRO A 568 18.78 17.99 6.66
C PRO A 568 19.25 17.26 7.93
N GLY A 569 18.34 17.09 8.90
CA GLY A 569 18.62 16.37 10.16
C GLY A 569 19.29 17.20 11.27
N GLN A 570 19.65 18.46 11.01
CA GLN A 570 20.28 19.35 12.00
C GLN A 570 19.31 20.34 12.67
N ILE A 571 18.04 20.39 12.23
CA ILE A 571 17.07 21.34 12.76
C ILE A 571 16.34 20.80 14.00
N ALA A 572 16.34 21.58 15.08
CA ALA A 572 15.47 21.33 16.21
C ALA A 572 14.02 21.71 15.85
N LEU A 573 13.05 20.86 16.21
CA LEU A 573 11.64 21.10 15.89
C LEU A 573 11.09 22.38 16.52
N ASN A 574 11.68 22.90 17.59
CA ASN A 574 11.27 24.17 18.21
C ASN A 574 11.91 25.42 17.57
N ALA A 575 12.67 25.27 16.48
CA ALA A 575 13.35 26.38 15.82
C ALA A 575 12.49 27.14 14.80
N PHE A 576 11.30 26.63 14.48
CA PHE A 576 10.39 27.20 13.49
C PHE A 576 8.94 26.93 13.85
N ASP A 577 8.03 27.77 13.36
CA ASP A 577 6.59 27.70 13.69
C ASP A 577 5.80 26.99 12.60
N VAL A 578 6.17 27.19 11.33
CA VAL A 578 5.52 26.62 10.14
C VAL A 578 6.55 26.21 9.11
N TYR A 579 6.20 25.28 8.22
CA TYR A 579 7.11 24.83 7.16
C TYR A 579 6.48 24.81 5.76
N VAL A 580 7.30 24.84 4.73
CA VAL A 580 6.88 24.65 3.33
C VAL A 580 7.96 23.95 2.50
N PRO A 581 7.60 22.95 1.66
CA PRO A 581 8.51 22.43 0.64
C PRO A 581 8.76 23.48 -0.44
N LEU A 582 10.02 23.63 -0.87
CA LEU A 582 10.47 24.70 -1.75
C LEU A 582 9.68 24.78 -3.06
N MET A 583 9.35 23.63 -3.68
CA MET A 583 8.58 23.62 -4.94
C MET A 583 7.07 23.85 -4.76
N SER A 584 6.61 24.08 -3.52
CA SER A 584 5.24 24.54 -3.26
C SER A 584 5.14 26.07 -3.31
N LEU A 585 6.26 26.79 -3.27
CA LEU A 585 6.25 28.26 -3.28
C LEU A 585 5.64 28.85 -4.55
N PRO A 586 5.89 28.34 -5.78
CA PRO A 586 5.21 28.84 -6.98
C PRO A 586 3.68 28.72 -6.90
N TYR A 587 3.18 27.62 -6.33
CA TYR A 587 1.76 27.41 -6.10
C TYR A 587 1.18 28.48 -5.16
N LEU A 588 1.82 28.68 -4.00
CA LEU A 588 1.38 29.66 -2.99
C LEU A 588 1.54 31.11 -3.47
N ALA A 589 2.46 31.37 -4.40
CA ALA A 589 2.66 32.66 -5.02
C ALA A 589 1.69 32.94 -6.19
N HIS A 590 0.85 31.95 -6.57
CA HIS A 590 -0.01 32.00 -7.75
C HIS A 590 0.78 32.37 -9.02
N THR A 591 1.94 31.73 -9.19
CA THR A 591 2.80 31.98 -10.35
C THR A 591 2.11 31.55 -11.64
N THR A 592 2.05 32.47 -12.59
CA THR A 592 1.71 32.27 -14.01
C THR A 592 2.98 32.43 -14.85
N VAL A 593 2.93 32.10 -16.14
CA VAL A 593 4.10 32.29 -17.03
C VAL A 593 4.57 33.75 -17.03
N GLU A 594 3.63 34.69 -16.94
CA GLU A 594 3.88 36.13 -16.94
C GLU A 594 4.39 36.68 -15.60
N THR A 595 4.12 35.97 -14.49
CA THR A 595 4.49 36.41 -13.13
C THR A 595 5.67 35.67 -12.53
N ILE A 596 6.37 34.84 -13.32
CA ILE A 596 7.64 34.24 -12.91
C ILE A 596 8.60 35.35 -12.44
N PRO A 597 9.23 35.24 -11.26
CA PRO A 597 10.28 36.15 -10.84
C PRO A 597 11.56 35.84 -11.65
N ALA A 598 11.59 36.35 -12.88
CA ALA A 598 12.64 36.08 -13.87
C ALA A 598 13.85 37.03 -13.75
N SER A 599 13.82 37.97 -12.81
CA SER A 599 14.94 38.87 -12.53
C SER A 599 16.19 38.11 -12.11
N VAL A 600 17.30 38.34 -12.81
CA VAL A 600 18.60 37.72 -12.57
C VAL A 600 19.69 38.80 -12.49
N PRO A 601 20.77 38.59 -11.73
CA PRO A 601 21.02 37.44 -10.87
C PRO A 601 20.19 37.48 -9.58
N TYR A 602 19.75 36.31 -9.11
CA TYR A 602 19.16 36.15 -7.77
C TYR A 602 20.07 35.33 -6.84
N LEU A 603 21.15 34.74 -7.36
CA LEU A 603 22.19 34.09 -6.56
C LEU A 603 23.49 34.90 -6.60
N PRO A 604 24.19 35.07 -5.46
CA PRO A 604 25.49 35.71 -5.44
C PRO A 604 26.61 34.76 -5.89
N ALA A 605 27.60 35.28 -6.60
CA ALA A 605 28.83 34.56 -6.92
C ALA A 605 30.06 35.43 -6.64
N ASP A 606 31.04 34.88 -5.91
CA ASP A 606 32.36 35.52 -5.73
C ASP A 606 33.37 34.85 -6.68
N ALA A 607 33.77 35.56 -7.75
CA ALA A 607 34.71 35.07 -8.74
C ALA A 607 36.12 34.75 -8.16
N ARG A 608 36.44 35.24 -6.95
CA ARG A 608 37.75 35.00 -6.32
C ARG A 608 37.83 33.68 -5.56
N ARG A 609 36.69 33.02 -5.35
CA ARG A 609 36.61 31.76 -4.59
C ARG A 609 37.30 30.61 -5.33
N CYS A 610 37.07 30.47 -6.64
CA CYS A 610 37.70 29.49 -7.51
C CYS A 610 38.25 30.21 -8.76
N PRO A 611 39.40 30.89 -8.67
CA PRO A 611 39.95 31.67 -9.76
C PRO A 611 40.43 30.77 -10.89
N LEU A 612 40.03 31.07 -12.12
CA LEU A 612 40.51 30.35 -13.30
C LEU A 612 41.88 30.87 -13.73
N PRO A 613 42.69 30.05 -14.44
CA PRO A 613 43.97 30.49 -14.99
C PRO A 613 43.85 31.69 -15.93
N VAL A 614 45.00 32.34 -16.20
CA VAL A 614 45.07 33.43 -17.19
C VAL A 614 44.58 32.94 -18.55
N ARG A 615 43.69 33.71 -19.17
CA ARG A 615 43.09 33.40 -20.49
C ARG A 615 44.16 33.29 -21.57
N ARG A 616 44.07 32.25 -22.40
CA ARG A 616 44.92 32.05 -23.58
C ARG A 616 44.23 32.46 -24.88
N HIS A 617 42.90 32.48 -24.86
CA HIS A 617 42.02 32.86 -25.96
C HIS A 617 41.10 34.02 -25.54
N PRO A 618 40.55 34.80 -26.50
CA PRO A 618 39.68 35.93 -26.18
C PRO A 618 38.40 35.48 -25.46
N HIS A 619 37.87 34.31 -25.82
CA HIS A 619 36.61 33.78 -25.27
C HIS A 619 36.84 32.53 -24.44
N ARG A 620 36.09 32.42 -23.34
CA ARG A 620 36.11 31.27 -22.44
C ARG A 620 34.70 30.72 -22.23
N VAL A 621 34.52 29.45 -22.58
CA VAL A 621 33.22 28.76 -22.56
C VAL A 621 33.27 27.58 -21.60
N GLY A 622 32.28 27.49 -20.71
CA GLY A 622 32.09 26.32 -19.84
C GLY A 622 31.16 25.30 -20.46
N ILE A 623 31.48 24.01 -20.33
CA ILE A 623 30.66 22.93 -20.89
C ILE A 623 30.25 21.87 -19.85
N ALA A 624 29.04 21.35 -19.98
CA ALA A 624 28.56 20.16 -19.27
C ALA A 624 27.69 19.31 -20.21
N TRP A 625 28.09 18.06 -20.46
CA TRP A 625 27.53 17.22 -21.52
C TRP A 625 26.64 16.09 -20.99
N ALA A 626 26.66 15.83 -19.68
CA ALA A 626 25.86 14.78 -19.07
C ALA A 626 25.26 15.22 -17.71
N GLY A 627 24.06 14.74 -17.44
CA GLY A 627 23.38 14.86 -16.16
C GLY A 627 23.86 13.83 -15.12
N SER A 628 23.06 13.65 -14.07
CA SER A 628 23.33 12.66 -13.03
C SER A 628 22.89 11.26 -13.51
N PRO A 629 23.77 10.23 -13.46
CA PRO A 629 23.40 8.86 -13.83
C PRO A 629 22.26 8.26 -12.98
N THR A 630 21.99 8.84 -11.81
CA THR A 630 20.89 8.43 -10.92
C THR A 630 19.54 9.02 -11.32
N HIS A 631 19.49 9.91 -12.31
CA HIS A 631 18.26 10.51 -12.78
C HIS A 631 17.52 9.56 -13.74
N GLY A 632 16.23 9.33 -13.52
CA GLY A 632 15.44 8.35 -14.28
C GLY A 632 15.44 8.55 -15.80
N ASN A 633 15.56 9.80 -16.27
CA ASN A 633 15.65 10.14 -17.69
C ASN A 633 17.06 10.52 -18.19
N ASP A 634 18.13 10.14 -17.48
CA ASP A 634 19.50 10.56 -17.83
C ASP A 634 19.90 10.11 -19.25
N ARG A 635 19.56 8.88 -19.63
CA ARG A 635 19.89 8.29 -20.93
C ARG A 635 19.41 9.13 -22.13
N GLN A 636 18.27 9.80 -22.00
CA GLN A 636 17.69 10.59 -23.10
C GLN A 636 18.18 12.04 -23.09
N ARG A 637 18.61 12.58 -21.94
CA ARG A 637 19.01 13.99 -21.79
C ARG A 637 20.52 14.23 -21.84
N SER A 638 21.32 13.18 -21.66
CA SER A 638 22.78 13.24 -21.68
C SER A 638 23.35 12.94 -23.07
N THR A 639 24.50 13.54 -23.37
CA THR A 639 25.25 13.38 -24.63
C THR A 639 26.58 12.68 -24.39
N GLN A 640 27.24 12.22 -25.46
CA GLN A 640 28.63 11.78 -25.37
C GLN A 640 29.55 12.96 -25.69
N LEU A 641 30.65 13.10 -24.95
CA LEU A 641 31.62 14.18 -25.21
C LEU A 641 32.20 14.13 -26.64
N ALA A 642 32.29 12.94 -27.24
CA ALA A 642 32.73 12.79 -28.64
C ALA A 642 31.82 13.54 -29.63
N ASP A 643 30.53 13.68 -29.35
CA ASP A 643 29.59 14.41 -30.19
C ASP A 643 29.89 15.93 -30.19
N TRP A 644 30.60 16.43 -29.17
CA TRP A 644 30.91 17.86 -29.00
C TRP A 644 32.11 18.34 -29.82
N LEU A 645 32.81 17.45 -30.53
CA LEU A 645 33.98 17.82 -31.34
C LEU A 645 33.75 19.01 -32.30
N PRO A 646 32.58 19.16 -32.98
CA PRO A 646 32.32 20.33 -33.81
C PRO A 646 32.31 21.64 -33.01
N VAL A 647 31.78 21.61 -31.78
CA VAL A 647 31.75 22.78 -30.87
C VAL A 647 33.15 23.07 -30.33
N LEU A 648 33.85 22.03 -29.89
CA LEU A 648 35.19 22.14 -29.29
C LEU A 648 36.28 22.61 -30.26
N ARG A 649 36.02 22.56 -31.57
CA ARG A 649 36.94 23.01 -32.63
C ARG A 649 36.67 24.42 -33.15
N VAL A 650 35.67 25.12 -32.61
CA VAL A 650 35.45 26.53 -32.95
C VAL A 650 36.68 27.34 -32.50
N PRO A 651 37.32 28.11 -33.41
CA PRO A 651 38.56 28.81 -33.11
C PRO A 651 38.34 29.94 -32.09
N GLU A 652 39.44 30.42 -31.49
CA GLU A 652 39.44 31.57 -30.56
C GLU A 652 38.68 31.37 -29.24
N ILE A 653 38.32 30.14 -28.91
CA ILE A 653 37.63 29.77 -27.67
C ILE A 653 38.50 28.81 -26.86
N GLU A 654 38.64 29.07 -25.56
CA GLU A 654 39.13 28.08 -24.60
C GLU A 654 37.96 27.46 -23.84
N PHE A 655 37.94 26.13 -23.77
CA PHE A 655 36.87 25.38 -23.11
C PHE A 655 37.29 24.91 -21.72
N VAL A 656 36.37 25.04 -20.76
CA VAL A 656 36.52 24.49 -19.41
C VAL A 656 35.37 23.53 -19.11
N SER A 657 35.67 22.40 -18.48
CA SER A 657 34.67 21.41 -18.06
C SER A 657 34.03 21.84 -16.75
N LEU A 658 32.71 21.93 -16.73
CA LEU A 658 31.88 22.04 -15.53
C LEU A 658 31.27 20.68 -15.13
N GLN A 659 31.62 19.62 -15.87
CA GLN A 659 31.12 18.26 -15.65
C GLN A 659 31.66 17.71 -14.33
N LYS A 660 30.84 16.92 -13.62
CA LYS A 660 31.21 16.24 -12.38
C LYS A 660 31.10 14.72 -12.53
N GLY A 661 31.95 14.00 -11.79
CA GLY A 661 31.83 12.56 -11.59
C GLY A 661 32.29 11.71 -12.78
N GLN A 662 31.74 10.50 -12.90
CA GLN A 662 32.20 9.49 -13.86
C GLN A 662 32.26 9.97 -15.34
N PRO A 663 31.32 10.81 -15.86
CA PRO A 663 31.40 11.32 -17.22
C PRO A 663 32.67 12.13 -17.55
N VAL A 664 33.36 12.69 -16.55
CA VAL A 664 34.60 13.48 -16.73
C VAL A 664 35.72 12.66 -17.37
N GLN A 665 35.72 11.33 -17.18
CA GLN A 665 36.75 10.44 -17.72
C GLN A 665 36.85 10.50 -19.25
N ALA A 666 35.77 10.88 -19.94
CA ALA A 666 35.75 11.04 -21.40
C ALA A 666 36.72 12.12 -21.91
N LEU A 667 37.17 13.05 -21.05
CA LEU A 667 38.19 14.04 -21.40
C LEU A 667 39.52 13.39 -21.81
N ASN A 668 39.83 12.20 -21.28
CA ASN A 668 41.08 11.48 -21.61
C ASN A 668 41.09 10.93 -23.05
N ASP A 669 39.91 10.78 -23.65
CA ASP A 669 39.73 10.22 -24.99
C ASP A 669 39.63 11.31 -26.08
N LEU A 670 39.79 12.59 -25.70
CA LEU A 670 39.74 13.70 -26.66
C LEU A 670 40.94 13.63 -27.63
N PRO A 671 40.73 13.99 -28.92
CA PRO A 671 41.80 14.11 -29.89
C PRO A 671 42.90 15.10 -29.43
N PRO A 672 44.18 14.88 -29.77
CA PRO A 672 45.28 15.74 -29.34
C PRO A 672 45.18 17.21 -29.77
N ASP A 673 44.40 17.53 -30.80
CA ASP A 673 44.12 18.88 -31.28
C ASP A 673 43.05 19.63 -30.47
N VAL A 674 42.34 18.94 -29.56
CA VAL A 674 41.27 19.50 -28.75
C VAL A 674 41.68 19.52 -27.29
N SER A 675 41.49 20.68 -26.64
CA SER A 675 41.82 20.84 -25.22
C SER A 675 40.65 21.42 -24.45
N VAL A 676 40.24 20.72 -23.39
CA VAL A 676 39.24 21.17 -22.42
C VAL A 676 39.87 21.08 -21.03
N GLN A 677 39.86 22.19 -20.29
CA GLN A 677 40.40 22.19 -18.94
C GLN A 677 39.46 21.47 -17.98
N ASP A 678 39.93 20.39 -17.35
CA ASP A 678 39.19 19.71 -16.29
C ASP A 678 39.17 20.53 -14.99
N LEU A 679 37.97 20.80 -14.46
CA LEU A 679 37.76 21.47 -13.18
C LEU A 679 37.10 20.57 -12.13
N ASP A 680 36.77 19.31 -12.43
CA ASP A 680 36.17 18.38 -11.46
C ASP A 680 36.95 18.31 -10.13
N PRO A 681 38.29 18.29 -10.10
CA PRO A 681 39.06 18.25 -8.86
C PRO A 681 38.94 19.50 -7.97
N VAL A 682 38.60 20.66 -8.53
CA VAL A 682 38.54 21.94 -7.81
C VAL A 682 37.11 22.39 -7.48
N LEU A 683 36.10 21.78 -8.10
CA LEU A 683 34.70 22.06 -7.84
C LEU A 683 34.17 21.15 -6.72
N GLN A 684 34.19 21.63 -5.47
CA GLN A 684 33.74 20.84 -4.31
C GLN A 684 32.24 21.04 -4.03
N ASP A 685 31.71 22.21 -4.34
CA ASP A 685 30.30 22.56 -4.16
C ASP A 685 29.76 23.49 -5.26
N TYR A 686 28.47 23.84 -5.17
CA TYR A 686 27.84 24.72 -6.16
C TYR A 686 28.30 26.18 -6.07
N ALA A 687 28.90 26.62 -4.96
CA ALA A 687 29.47 27.96 -4.86
C ALA A 687 30.85 28.04 -5.55
N ASP A 688 31.63 26.96 -5.59
CA ASP A 688 32.82 26.87 -6.46
C ASP A 688 32.40 26.91 -7.93
N THR A 689 31.36 26.14 -8.29
CA THR A 689 30.83 26.12 -9.65
C THR A 689 30.30 27.52 -10.05
N ALA A 690 29.61 28.21 -9.15
CA ALA A 690 29.14 29.57 -9.35
C ALA A 690 30.30 30.56 -9.54
N SER A 691 31.39 30.39 -8.78
CA SER A 691 32.60 31.19 -8.90
C SER A 691 33.25 31.05 -10.27
N VAL A 692 33.34 29.82 -10.78
CA VAL A 692 33.83 29.54 -12.14
C VAL A 692 32.90 30.14 -13.18
N VAL A 693 31.59 29.87 -13.11
CA VAL A 693 30.58 30.37 -14.06
C VAL A 693 30.59 31.90 -14.15
N ALA A 694 30.85 32.61 -13.05
CA ALA A 694 30.95 34.07 -13.03
C ALA A 694 32.14 34.64 -13.85
N GLN A 695 33.11 33.81 -14.23
CA GLN A 695 34.30 34.18 -15.01
C GLN A 695 34.21 33.78 -16.50
N LEU A 696 33.12 33.14 -16.91
CA LEU A 696 32.90 32.64 -18.27
C LEU A 696 32.10 33.65 -19.10
N ASP A 697 32.32 33.63 -20.41
CA ASP A 697 31.56 34.45 -21.36
C ASP A 697 30.24 33.75 -21.74
N LEU A 698 30.24 32.41 -21.76
CA LEU A 698 29.10 31.57 -22.09
C LEU A 698 29.21 30.22 -21.38
N VAL A 699 28.06 29.65 -21.00
CA VAL A 699 27.92 28.26 -20.56
C VAL A 699 27.10 27.49 -21.59
N ILE A 700 27.59 26.35 -22.07
CA ILE A 700 26.85 25.45 -22.96
C ILE A 700 26.64 24.13 -22.21
N SER A 701 25.38 23.76 -21.95
CA SER A 701 25.10 22.59 -21.12
C SER A 701 23.88 21.83 -21.64
N VAL A 702 23.87 20.51 -21.51
CA VAL A 702 22.59 19.76 -21.49
C VAL A 702 21.76 20.22 -20.29
N ASP A 703 20.47 19.89 -20.26
CA ASP A 703 19.60 20.26 -19.14
C ASP A 703 20.09 19.64 -17.81
N THR A 704 20.76 20.44 -16.98
CA THR A 704 21.35 20.03 -15.69
C THR A 704 21.31 21.17 -14.67
N SER A 705 21.76 20.92 -13.45
CA SER A 705 21.94 21.96 -12.43
C SER A 705 22.90 23.09 -12.87
N VAL A 706 23.86 22.83 -13.78
CA VAL A 706 24.76 23.85 -14.33
C VAL A 706 23.98 24.87 -15.15
N THR A 707 23.01 24.42 -15.95
CA THR A 707 22.08 25.30 -16.69
C THR A 707 21.36 26.23 -15.72
N HIS A 708 20.69 25.67 -14.71
CA HIS A 708 19.94 26.46 -13.73
C HIS A 708 20.83 27.44 -12.97
N LEU A 709 22.08 27.06 -12.65
CA LEU A 709 23.04 27.93 -11.97
C LEU A 709 23.47 29.09 -12.86
N ALA A 710 23.84 28.83 -14.12
CA ALA A 710 24.22 29.88 -15.06
C ALA A 710 23.09 30.90 -15.26
N GLY A 711 21.85 30.40 -15.41
CA GLY A 711 20.66 31.25 -15.47
C GLY A 711 20.45 32.07 -14.20
N ALA A 712 20.57 31.46 -13.02
CA ALA A 712 20.39 32.15 -11.75
C ALA A 712 21.43 33.25 -11.49
N LEU A 713 22.62 33.11 -12.06
CA LEU A 713 23.71 34.08 -12.03
C LEU A 713 23.61 35.14 -13.13
N GLY A 714 22.57 35.10 -13.98
CA GLY A 714 22.40 36.02 -15.10
C GLY A 714 23.50 35.93 -16.14
N ARG A 715 24.12 34.74 -16.31
CA ARG A 715 25.15 34.52 -17.32
C ARG A 715 24.54 34.01 -18.62
N PRO A 716 25.10 34.38 -19.78
CA PRO A 716 24.70 33.77 -21.04
C PRO A 716 24.83 32.25 -20.95
N CYS A 717 23.75 31.54 -21.30
CA CYS A 717 23.74 30.09 -21.25
C CYS A 717 22.97 29.50 -22.44
N TRP A 718 23.56 28.51 -23.10
CA TRP A 718 22.93 27.74 -24.16
C TRP A 718 22.61 26.35 -23.64
N THR A 719 21.32 26.00 -23.68
CA THR A 719 20.82 24.74 -23.13
C THR A 719 20.41 23.79 -24.24
N LEU A 720 20.98 22.59 -24.21
CA LEU A 720 20.67 21.51 -25.15
C LEU A 720 19.57 20.64 -24.55
N LEU A 721 18.43 20.57 -25.24
CA LEU A 721 17.22 19.88 -24.82
C LEU A 721 17.01 18.62 -25.65
N CYS A 722 16.70 17.52 -24.98
CA CYS A 722 16.30 16.27 -25.63
C CYS A 722 14.91 16.42 -26.29
N TYR A 723 14.54 15.40 -27.07
CA TYR A 723 13.28 15.43 -27.83
C TYR A 723 12.03 15.64 -26.96
N SER A 724 12.01 15.06 -25.76
CA SER A 724 10.94 15.23 -24.77
C SER A 724 11.52 15.83 -23.49
N PRO A 725 11.70 17.16 -23.44
CA PRO A 725 12.39 17.82 -22.32
C PRO A 725 11.45 18.03 -21.12
N ASP A 726 12.04 18.51 -20.03
CA ASP A 726 11.29 18.87 -18.84
C ASP A 726 10.30 20.04 -19.08
N TRP A 727 9.19 20.04 -18.35
CA TRP A 727 8.09 21.00 -18.48
C TRP A 727 8.52 22.47 -18.36
N ARG A 728 9.64 22.76 -17.68
CA ARG A 728 10.17 24.13 -17.46
C ARG A 728 10.48 24.85 -18.75
N TRP A 729 10.73 24.11 -19.83
CA TRP A 729 11.12 24.65 -21.12
C TRP A 729 9.93 24.94 -22.06
N LEU A 730 8.70 24.59 -21.62
CA LEU A 730 7.45 24.76 -22.35
C LEU A 730 7.47 24.11 -23.76
N THR A 731 6.52 24.48 -24.62
CA THR A 731 6.52 24.08 -26.04
C THR A 731 7.71 24.68 -26.81
N PRO A 732 8.14 24.09 -27.93
CA PRO A 732 9.36 24.48 -28.63
C PRO A 732 9.51 25.99 -28.87
N ARG A 733 10.56 26.56 -28.28
CA ARG A 733 10.92 27.99 -28.33
C ARG A 733 12.43 28.17 -28.17
N LEU A 734 12.98 29.29 -28.63
CA LEU A 734 14.44 29.52 -28.61
C LEU A 734 14.96 30.20 -27.33
N ASP A 735 14.07 30.66 -26.46
CA ASP A 735 14.33 31.42 -25.25
C ASP A 735 13.70 30.76 -24.01
N SER A 736 14.10 31.17 -22.80
CA SER A 736 13.54 30.64 -21.54
C SER A 736 12.67 31.69 -20.84
N THR A 737 11.47 31.28 -20.40
CA THR A 737 10.62 32.09 -19.51
C THR A 737 11.18 32.24 -18.10
N TRP A 738 12.03 31.29 -17.68
CA TRP A 738 12.63 31.30 -16.35
C TRP A 738 13.94 32.08 -16.28
N TYR A 739 14.67 32.18 -17.41
CA TYR A 739 16.01 32.74 -17.49
C TYR A 739 16.18 33.61 -18.75
N PRO A 740 16.13 34.94 -18.61
CA PRO A 740 16.20 35.86 -19.76
C PRO A 740 17.52 35.80 -20.55
N THR A 741 18.59 35.25 -19.96
CA THR A 741 19.92 35.14 -20.59
C THR A 741 20.15 33.80 -21.31
N MET A 742 19.12 32.94 -21.39
CA MET A 742 19.23 31.62 -21.98
C MET A 742 18.77 31.56 -23.43
N ARG A 743 19.47 30.71 -24.20
CA ARG A 743 19.06 30.24 -25.52
C ARG A 743 18.89 28.72 -25.49
N LEU A 744 17.81 28.23 -26.07
CA LEU A 744 17.49 26.80 -26.11
C LEU A 744 17.77 26.20 -27.50
N PHE A 745 18.33 24.99 -27.51
CA PHE A 745 18.58 24.18 -28.70
C PHE A 745 17.88 22.84 -28.55
N TRP A 746 17.07 22.45 -29.53
CA TRP A 746 16.15 21.33 -29.41
C TRP A 746 16.57 20.20 -30.32
N GLN A 747 16.56 18.99 -29.77
CA GLN A 747 16.61 17.79 -30.57
C GLN A 747 15.30 17.64 -31.38
N THR A 748 15.42 17.54 -32.70
CA THR A 748 14.27 17.41 -33.61
C THR A 748 13.80 15.96 -33.78
N GLN A 749 14.69 14.99 -33.56
CA GLN A 749 14.40 13.55 -33.56
C GLN A 749 15.07 12.87 -32.36
N PRO A 750 14.39 11.91 -31.69
CA PRO A 750 14.97 11.20 -30.55
C PRO A 750 16.38 10.66 -30.84
N GLY A 751 17.36 11.06 -30.02
CA GLY A 751 18.75 10.62 -30.13
C GLY A 751 19.64 11.40 -31.12
N ASP A 752 19.10 12.31 -31.93
CA ASP A 752 19.90 13.18 -32.81
C ASP A 752 20.60 14.31 -32.02
N TRP A 753 21.66 13.96 -31.30
CA TRP A 753 22.51 14.95 -30.62
C TRP A 753 23.54 15.60 -31.54
N ALA A 754 23.95 14.89 -32.59
CA ALA A 754 24.90 15.40 -33.58
C ALA A 754 24.33 16.61 -34.34
N GLY A 755 23.04 16.56 -34.73
CA GLY A 755 22.34 17.69 -35.36
C GLY A 755 22.32 18.92 -34.44
N VAL A 756 21.93 18.74 -33.18
CA VAL A 756 21.91 19.81 -32.17
C VAL A 756 23.28 20.44 -31.99
N LEU A 757 24.33 19.63 -31.84
CA LEU A 757 25.70 20.12 -31.64
C LEU A 757 26.26 20.79 -32.91
N GLY A 758 25.82 20.38 -34.10
CA GLY A 758 26.09 21.08 -35.35
C GLY A 758 25.50 22.50 -35.37
N GLU A 759 24.24 22.66 -34.95
CA GLU A 759 23.60 23.98 -34.82
C GLU A 759 24.28 24.85 -33.76
N VAL A 760 24.67 24.26 -32.63
CA VAL A 760 25.42 24.94 -31.57
C VAL A 760 26.78 25.43 -32.10
N ALA A 761 27.53 24.59 -32.79
CA ALA A 761 28.83 24.96 -33.35
C ALA A 761 28.71 26.11 -34.38
N ALA A 762 27.71 26.03 -35.27
CA ALA A 762 27.43 27.09 -36.22
C ALA A 762 27.00 28.40 -35.54
N ALA A 763 26.18 28.32 -34.48
CA ALA A 763 25.81 29.50 -33.70
C ALA A 763 27.02 30.10 -32.98
N LEU A 764 27.90 29.26 -32.43
CA LEU A 764 29.07 29.69 -31.67
C LEU A 764 30.07 30.44 -32.55
N GLY A 765 30.32 29.95 -33.77
CA GLY A 765 31.19 30.63 -34.74
C GLY A 765 30.65 31.96 -35.29
N HIS A 766 29.38 32.30 -35.04
CA HIS A 766 28.82 33.63 -35.34
C HIS A 766 28.72 34.54 -34.10
N ALA A 767 28.75 33.96 -32.90
CA ALA A 767 28.59 34.69 -31.65
C ALA A 767 29.89 35.36 -31.18
N PHE A 768 31.03 34.82 -31.62
CA PHE A 768 32.39 35.27 -31.30
C PHE A 768 33.19 35.56 -32.56
#